data_AF-A0A497P4P3-F1
#
_entry.id   AF-A0A497P4P3-F1
#
_cell.length_a   1.000
_cell.length_b   1.000
_cell.length_c   1.000
_cell.angle_alpha   90.00
_cell.angle_beta   90.00
_cell.angle_gamma   90.00
#
_symmetry.space_group_name_H-M   'P 1'
#
loop_
_entity.id
_entity.type
_entity.pdbx_description
1 polymer ?
#
loop_
_entity_poly.entity_id
_entity_poly.type
_entity_poly.pdbx_seq_one_letter_code
_entity_poly.pdbx_strand_id
1 'polypeptide(L)'
;MATRKARMRFAIKRFKGFWNQFKKSKRGITGLSIITFFVVLAIFAPLIAPYAPMDPKKDEDKYPVQTTPPRIAEKLCAPTWYKYLPWIPRGLTQVEELFWTDIIELGDASFLKFGRLEVTDIETLTSKETFDKYRGNVTSSYIELSKAAAGTPHLQLIFPNGTIKDVEVPEEWWTSKSPAVLGGEVGSPAYVSMRSFVYDLREKFGEDLTYIAFKVNYNYSRDLTENMELVPDFQFSSNQTFNEEWDWTTLTGSARLRYNSLEGVDKDGCIEITYSPKAGENESKVVLKKQFKYPYYEPPLSFWGHISLRVQGGPVSLVVTVQKEGEESITILKLRQSEQETYFHKVISSFADEVKQVSGSLSPEKAILPSPGDYIFAIEVVFNGEDDTTVYLDDVNLLLYGNTFGLLGTDNAAGSSYPRDIFSTLVYGTRVSLIVGILSALFGTLIGLFLGLVSGYVGGIVDEIIMRVADLFLVLPTLPLFIILVVALKLVYGIVSMWNIILVLTLFGWMGFARSVRSMVLSLRERPFVEAAKAAGAGRFYIINRHILPNVFALVYITLATSVPGAIITEASLSWLGLGDPRIPSWGKLLYDFQTSGIAVTKGLTEYWFWMFPACIAIALLAMAFILIGYALDEILNPRLRMRR
;
A
#
# COMPACT_ATOMS: atom_id res chain seq x y z
N MET A 1 26.36 57.88 10.62
CA MET A 1 25.39 56.84 11.07
C MET A 1 24.31 56.68 10.03
N ALA A 2 24.28 55.59 9.25
CA ALA A 2 23.16 55.34 8.34
C ALA A 2 21.91 55.01 9.18
N THR A 3 20.85 55.80 9.05
CA THR A 3 19.57 55.57 9.72
C THR A 3 19.06 54.16 9.41
N ARG A 4 18.35 53.51 10.34
CA ARG A 4 17.75 52.17 10.15
C ARG A 4 17.04 52.03 8.79
N LYS A 5 16.39 53.11 8.35
CA LYS A 5 15.72 53.26 7.05
C LYS A 5 16.68 53.15 5.86
N ALA A 6 17.87 53.74 5.92
CA ALA A 6 18.90 53.65 4.87
C ALA A 6 19.50 52.24 4.76
N ARG A 7 19.75 51.56 5.90
CA ARG A 7 20.20 50.15 5.91
C ARG A 7 19.16 49.23 5.29
N MET A 8 17.89 49.44 5.63
CA MET A 8 16.78 48.66 5.09
C MET A 8 16.61 48.87 3.57
N ARG A 9 16.63 50.12 3.09
CA ARG A 9 16.59 50.41 1.64
C ARG A 9 17.75 49.78 0.86
N PHE A 10 18.96 49.82 1.43
CA PHE A 10 20.12 49.19 0.82
C PHE A 10 19.98 47.66 0.74
N ALA A 11 19.50 47.02 1.82
CA ALA A 11 19.22 45.58 1.83
C ALA A 11 18.17 45.20 0.78
N ILE A 12 17.08 45.95 0.67
CA ILE A 12 16.02 45.73 -0.33
C ILE A 12 16.59 45.88 -1.76
N LYS A 13 17.40 46.91 -2.03
CA LYS A 13 18.01 47.10 -3.36
C LYS A 13 18.96 45.94 -3.71
N ARG A 14 19.77 45.48 -2.75
CA ARG A 14 20.67 44.34 -2.92
C ARG A 14 19.89 43.05 -3.19
N PHE A 15 18.83 42.80 -2.43
CA PHE A 15 17.96 41.64 -2.61
C PHE A 15 17.26 41.67 -3.98
N LYS A 16 16.71 42.82 -4.39
CA LYS A 16 16.09 42.98 -5.71
C LYS A 16 17.08 42.74 -6.84
N GLY A 17 18.31 43.25 -6.71
CA GLY A 17 19.40 43.00 -7.67
C GLY A 17 19.79 41.52 -7.75
N PHE A 18 19.90 40.85 -6.61
CA PHE A 18 20.14 39.41 -6.51
C PHE A 18 19.00 38.62 -7.16
N TRP A 19 17.75 38.91 -6.82
CA TRP A 19 16.57 38.23 -7.35
C TRP A 19 16.43 38.37 -8.86
N ASN A 20 16.73 39.55 -9.40
CA ASN A 20 16.75 39.76 -10.85
C ASN A 20 17.84 38.95 -11.56
N GLN A 21 18.96 38.65 -10.89
CA GLN A 21 19.98 37.75 -11.42
C GLN A 21 19.57 36.28 -11.28
N PHE A 22 19.01 35.91 -10.13
CA PHE A 22 18.52 34.56 -9.87
C PHE A 22 17.45 34.14 -10.88
N LYS A 23 16.50 35.02 -11.18
CA LYS A 23 15.46 34.78 -12.20
C LYS A 23 15.99 34.53 -13.61
N LYS A 24 17.21 34.97 -13.93
CA LYS A 24 17.83 34.68 -15.23
C LYS A 24 18.43 33.28 -15.29
N SER A 25 18.69 32.64 -14.15
CA SER A 25 19.19 31.26 -14.11
C SER A 25 18.04 30.28 -14.29
N LYS A 26 17.98 29.62 -15.45
CA LYS A 26 17.00 28.56 -15.73
C LYS A 26 17.07 27.45 -14.67
N ARG A 27 18.29 27.03 -14.30
CA ARG A 27 18.54 26.00 -13.27
C ARG A 27 17.97 26.41 -11.91
N GLY A 28 18.25 27.65 -11.49
CA GLY A 28 17.76 28.18 -10.21
C GLY A 28 16.24 28.24 -10.14
N ILE A 29 15.58 28.68 -11.23
CA ILE A 29 14.12 28.71 -11.31
C ILE A 29 13.53 27.30 -11.29
N THR A 30 14.07 26.35 -12.07
CA THR A 30 13.59 24.95 -12.04
C THR A 30 13.70 24.35 -10.64
N GLY A 31 14.84 24.52 -9.97
CA GLY A 31 15.01 24.03 -8.60
C GLY A 31 14.05 24.71 -7.62
N LEU A 32 13.88 26.03 -7.71
CA LEU A 32 12.94 26.76 -6.85
C LEU A 32 11.49 26.31 -7.07
N SER A 33 11.07 26.05 -8.30
CA SER A 33 9.74 25.56 -8.62
C SER A 33 9.49 24.18 -8.01
N ILE A 34 10.47 23.26 -8.09
CA ILE A 34 10.35 21.92 -7.49
C ILE A 34 10.27 21.99 -5.96
N ILE A 35 11.12 22.80 -5.31
CA ILE A 35 11.03 23.00 -3.85
C ILE A 35 9.67 23.60 -3.48
N THR A 36 9.21 24.62 -4.22
CA THR A 36 7.92 25.25 -3.97
C THR A 36 6.79 24.25 -4.09
N PHE A 37 6.82 23.38 -5.10
CA PHE A 37 5.85 22.28 -5.26
C PHE A 37 5.82 21.36 -4.03
N PHE A 38 6.97 20.87 -3.56
CA PHE A 38 7.01 20.02 -2.37
C PHE A 38 6.62 20.75 -1.07
N VAL A 39 6.95 22.04 -0.94
CA VAL A 39 6.53 22.86 0.19
C VAL A 39 5.02 23.07 0.19
N VAL A 40 4.41 23.35 -0.96
CA VAL A 40 2.95 23.45 -1.12
C VAL A 40 2.30 22.10 -0.80
N LEU A 41 2.81 21.02 -1.36
CA LEU A 41 2.32 19.66 -1.11
C LEU A 41 2.42 19.28 0.37
N ALA A 42 3.51 19.69 1.05
CA ALA A 42 3.64 19.54 2.49
C ALA A 42 2.62 20.39 3.24
N ILE A 43 2.48 21.69 2.97
CA ILE A 43 1.56 22.57 3.71
C ILE A 43 0.11 22.11 3.53
N PHE A 44 -0.30 21.79 2.31
CA PHE A 44 -1.66 21.40 1.96
C PHE A 44 -1.94 19.89 2.07
N ALA A 45 -1.03 19.10 2.66
CA ALA A 45 -1.22 17.66 2.79
C ALA A 45 -2.60 17.24 3.37
N PRO A 46 -3.16 17.86 4.43
CA PRO A 46 -4.49 17.52 4.95
C PRO A 46 -5.64 17.79 3.99
N LEU A 47 -5.43 18.67 3.01
CA LEU A 47 -6.43 19.00 1.99
C LEU A 47 -6.26 18.15 0.72
N ILE A 48 -5.04 17.65 0.47
CA ILE A 48 -4.69 16.87 -0.73
C ILE A 48 -4.84 15.37 -0.47
N ALA A 49 -4.38 14.91 0.69
CA ALA A 49 -4.42 13.51 1.06
C ALA A 49 -5.86 13.13 1.39
N PRO A 50 -6.44 12.15 0.68
CA PRO A 50 -7.79 11.73 0.99
C PRO A 50 -7.84 11.10 2.38
N TYR A 51 -6.90 10.22 2.77
CA TYR A 51 -7.03 9.43 4.00
C TYR A 51 -5.99 9.81 5.06
N ALA A 52 -6.24 9.46 6.32
CA ALA A 52 -5.23 9.52 7.36
C ALA A 52 -4.03 8.59 7.03
N PRO A 53 -2.78 9.09 7.07
CA PRO A 53 -1.61 8.38 6.53
C PRO A 53 -1.07 7.24 7.41
N MET A 54 -1.46 7.16 8.69
CA MET A 54 -0.88 6.19 9.64
C MET A 54 -1.92 5.28 10.29
N ASP A 55 -3.09 5.82 10.62
CA ASP A 55 -4.19 5.05 11.19
C ASP A 55 -5.49 5.45 10.48
N PRO A 56 -5.90 4.69 9.45
CA PRO A 56 -7.10 4.98 8.69
C PRO A 56 -8.36 5.02 9.58
N LYS A 57 -8.38 4.29 10.72
CA LYS A 57 -9.53 4.25 11.63
C LYS A 57 -9.79 5.53 12.41
N LYS A 58 -8.82 6.44 12.48
CA LYS A 58 -8.99 7.74 13.15
C LYS A 58 -9.77 8.74 12.30
N ASP A 59 -10.12 8.35 11.08
CA ASP A 59 -10.92 9.13 10.15
C ASP A 59 -12.37 8.65 10.25
N GLU A 60 -13.12 9.20 11.22
CA GLU A 60 -14.52 8.83 11.50
C GLU A 60 -15.43 9.00 10.27
N ASP A 61 -15.11 9.95 9.37
CA ASP A 61 -15.85 10.15 8.11
C ASP A 61 -15.62 9.03 7.08
N LYS A 62 -14.54 8.25 7.24
CA LYS A 62 -14.10 7.23 6.25
C LYS A 62 -14.10 5.80 6.77
N TYR A 63 -14.07 5.67 8.09
CA TYR A 63 -14.37 4.48 8.86
C TYR A 63 -15.46 4.83 9.88
N PRO A 64 -16.71 4.99 9.44
CA PRO A 64 -17.78 5.40 10.34
C PRO A 64 -18.14 4.26 11.30
N VAL A 65 -19.08 4.55 12.21
CA VAL A 65 -19.69 3.58 13.12
C VAL A 65 -20.21 2.36 12.33
N GLN A 66 -20.45 1.24 13.01
CA GLN A 66 -20.73 -0.11 12.47
C GLN A 66 -21.70 -0.21 11.27
N THR A 67 -22.49 0.83 11.00
CA THR A 67 -23.51 0.90 9.96
C THR A 67 -23.01 1.30 8.57
N THR A 68 -21.83 1.92 8.44
CA THR A 68 -21.32 2.41 7.14
C THR A 68 -20.07 1.65 6.67
N PRO A 69 -19.94 1.32 5.37
CA PRO A 69 -18.80 0.57 4.87
C PRO A 69 -17.50 1.38 4.96
N PRO A 70 -16.39 0.77 5.41
CA PRO A 70 -15.08 1.41 5.29
C PRO A 70 -14.75 1.62 3.82
N ARG A 71 -14.54 2.87 3.42
CA ARG A 71 -14.35 3.21 1.99
C ARG A 71 -12.97 2.82 1.47
N ILE A 72 -11.98 2.70 2.34
CA ILE A 72 -10.64 2.23 1.96
C ILE A 72 -10.62 0.71 1.87
N ALA A 73 -9.75 0.17 1.01
CA ALA A 73 -9.64 -1.28 0.84
C ALA A 73 -9.21 -2.01 2.13
N GLU A 74 -9.80 -3.18 2.39
CA GLU A 74 -9.49 -4.03 3.54
C GLU A 74 -8.18 -4.83 3.38
N LYS A 75 -7.69 -4.98 2.14
CA LYS A 75 -6.43 -5.65 1.83
C LYS A 75 -5.56 -4.81 0.89
N LEU A 76 -4.38 -5.36 0.57
CA LEU A 76 -3.43 -4.78 -0.37
C LEU A 76 -4.04 -4.68 -1.78
N CYS A 77 -4.06 -3.47 -2.34
CA CYS A 77 -4.64 -3.18 -3.65
C CYS A 77 -3.65 -2.44 -4.55
N ALA A 78 -3.71 -2.74 -5.84
CA ALA A 78 -3.00 -1.99 -6.88
C ALA A 78 -3.68 -0.63 -7.15
N PRO A 79 -3.00 0.33 -7.81
CA PRO A 79 -3.62 1.59 -8.19
C PRO A 79 -4.76 1.39 -9.19
N THR A 80 -5.80 2.22 -9.11
CA THR A 80 -6.93 2.18 -10.07
C THR A 80 -6.49 2.35 -11.53
N TRP A 81 -5.47 3.16 -11.79
CA TRP A 81 -4.96 3.35 -13.15
C TRP A 81 -4.16 2.15 -13.68
N TYR A 82 -3.74 1.24 -12.81
CA TYR A 82 -2.91 0.08 -13.15
C TYR A 82 -3.63 -0.86 -14.13
N LYS A 83 -4.96 -0.96 -14.03
CA LYS A 83 -5.81 -1.77 -14.92
C LYS A 83 -5.87 -1.28 -16.37
N TYR A 84 -5.47 -0.04 -16.64
CA TYR A 84 -5.47 0.52 -18.00
C TYR A 84 -4.16 0.29 -18.74
N LEU A 85 -3.14 -0.28 -18.09
CA LEU A 85 -1.86 -0.57 -18.72
C LEU A 85 -1.99 -1.72 -19.73
N PRO A 86 -1.42 -1.59 -20.95
CA PRO A 86 -1.65 -2.56 -22.02
C PRO A 86 -0.98 -3.92 -21.78
N TRP A 87 0.06 -3.98 -20.95
CA TRP A 87 0.79 -5.21 -20.63
C TRP A 87 0.24 -5.96 -19.41
N ILE A 88 -0.83 -5.46 -18.77
CA ILE A 88 -1.52 -6.17 -17.70
C ILE A 88 -2.62 -7.03 -18.35
N PRO A 89 -2.54 -8.37 -18.26
CA PRO A 89 -3.53 -9.24 -18.87
C PRO A 89 -4.90 -9.03 -18.21
N ARG A 90 -5.95 -9.15 -19.02
CA ARG A 90 -7.36 -8.95 -18.64
C ARG A 90 -8.18 -10.10 -19.20
N GLY A 91 -9.12 -10.58 -18.40
CA GLY A 91 -9.93 -11.75 -18.69
C GLY A 91 -9.13 -13.05 -18.54
N LEU A 92 -9.69 -14.10 -19.13
CA LEU A 92 -9.12 -15.44 -19.11
C LEU A 92 -7.89 -15.49 -20.01
N THR A 93 -6.75 -15.85 -19.42
CA THR A 93 -5.50 -16.15 -20.12
C THR A 93 -5.24 -17.63 -20.02
N GLN A 94 -5.04 -18.31 -21.14
CA GLN A 94 -4.64 -19.71 -21.14
C GLN A 94 -3.17 -19.80 -20.75
N VAL A 95 -2.87 -20.63 -19.75
CA VAL A 95 -1.52 -20.95 -19.29
C VAL A 95 -1.29 -22.42 -19.57
N GLU A 96 -0.11 -22.72 -20.11
CA GLU A 96 0.35 -24.08 -20.35
C GLU A 96 1.57 -24.34 -19.47
N GLU A 97 1.51 -25.40 -18.68
CA GLU A 97 2.62 -25.84 -17.84
C GLU A 97 2.91 -27.32 -18.05
N LEU A 98 4.20 -27.67 -18.05
CA LEU A 98 4.68 -29.04 -18.21
C LEU A 98 5.23 -29.56 -16.88
N PHE A 99 4.78 -30.74 -16.49
CA PHE A 99 5.23 -31.46 -15.30
C PHE A 99 5.71 -32.85 -15.68
N TRP A 100 6.52 -33.45 -14.82
CA TRP A 100 6.93 -34.84 -14.95
C TRP A 100 6.68 -35.58 -13.64
N THR A 101 6.51 -36.90 -13.74
CA THR A 101 6.31 -37.76 -12.58
C THR A 101 7.47 -38.73 -12.35
N ASP A 102 7.75 -38.99 -11.08
CA ASP A 102 8.57 -40.09 -10.61
C ASP A 102 7.75 -40.99 -9.68
N ILE A 103 8.05 -42.29 -9.66
CA ILE A 103 7.42 -43.25 -8.75
C ILE A 103 8.45 -43.61 -7.69
N ILE A 104 8.12 -43.33 -6.42
CA ILE A 104 8.91 -43.79 -5.29
C ILE A 104 8.16 -44.92 -4.62
N GLU A 105 8.78 -46.10 -4.58
CA GLU A 105 8.29 -47.26 -3.85
C GLU A 105 8.83 -47.25 -2.41
N LEU A 106 7.93 -47.38 -1.44
CA LEU A 106 8.24 -47.36 -0.01
C LEU A 106 7.49 -48.51 0.67
N GLY A 107 8.12 -49.69 0.69
CA GLY A 107 7.45 -50.94 1.09
C GLY A 107 6.43 -51.37 0.03
N ASP A 108 5.21 -51.74 0.44
CA ASP A 108 4.11 -52.12 -0.46
C ASP A 108 3.35 -50.91 -1.05
N ALA A 109 3.79 -49.68 -0.75
CA ALA A 109 3.13 -48.46 -1.20
C ALA A 109 3.96 -47.75 -2.29
N SER A 110 3.32 -47.46 -3.43
CA SER A 110 3.88 -46.62 -4.50
C SER A 110 3.37 -45.18 -4.36
N PHE A 111 4.26 -44.20 -4.37
CA PHE A 111 3.90 -42.77 -4.34
C PHE A 111 4.39 -42.08 -5.60
N LEU A 112 3.50 -41.33 -6.27
CA LEU A 112 3.93 -40.39 -7.31
C LEU A 112 4.49 -39.12 -6.67
N LYS A 113 5.58 -38.62 -7.24
CA LYS A 113 6.06 -37.27 -7.00
C LYS A 113 6.16 -36.51 -8.31
N PHE A 114 5.88 -35.20 -8.24
CA PHE A 114 5.86 -34.32 -9.39
C PHE A 114 6.97 -33.27 -9.32
N GLY A 115 7.57 -33.00 -10.48
CA GLY A 115 8.47 -31.87 -10.69
C GLY A 115 8.01 -31.05 -11.89
N ARG A 116 8.22 -29.74 -11.86
CA ARG A 116 7.98 -28.88 -13.03
C ARG A 116 9.14 -29.07 -14.02
N LEU A 117 8.82 -29.16 -15.31
CA LEU A 117 9.82 -29.22 -16.38
C LEU A 117 10.27 -27.80 -16.74
N GLU A 118 11.58 -27.59 -16.91
CA GLU A 118 12.16 -26.27 -17.26
C GLU A 118 12.05 -25.94 -18.77
N VAL A 119 11.31 -26.74 -19.54
CA VAL A 119 11.12 -26.58 -20.98
C VAL A 119 9.68 -26.18 -21.27
N THR A 120 9.49 -25.28 -22.24
CA THR A 120 8.17 -24.80 -22.67
C THR A 120 7.60 -25.53 -23.88
N ASP A 121 8.38 -26.36 -24.57
CA ASP A 121 8.00 -26.97 -25.84
C ASP A 121 8.00 -28.51 -25.81
N ILE A 122 6.86 -29.10 -26.17
CA ILE A 122 6.56 -30.53 -26.11
C ILE A 122 7.40 -31.32 -27.13
N GLU A 123 7.76 -30.68 -28.26
CA GLU A 123 8.51 -31.32 -29.35
C GLU A 123 9.94 -31.73 -28.93
N THR A 124 10.42 -31.19 -27.80
CA THR A 124 11.74 -31.52 -27.25
C THR A 124 11.74 -32.79 -26.39
N LEU A 125 10.58 -33.32 -26.00
CA LEU A 125 10.41 -34.47 -25.10
C LEU A 125 10.11 -35.76 -25.89
N THR A 126 10.92 -36.06 -26.89
CA THR A 126 10.71 -37.20 -27.83
C THR A 126 11.48 -38.46 -27.47
N SER A 127 12.33 -38.42 -26.44
CA SER A 127 13.14 -39.55 -26.01
C SER A 127 13.40 -39.56 -24.50
N LYS A 128 13.77 -40.72 -23.97
CA LYS A 128 14.15 -40.87 -22.55
C LYS A 128 15.33 -39.97 -22.15
N GLU A 129 16.32 -39.82 -23.04
CA GLU A 129 17.50 -38.97 -22.80
C GLU A 129 17.18 -37.48 -22.73
N THR A 130 16.26 -36.99 -23.57
CA THR A 130 15.80 -35.60 -23.52
C THR A 130 14.99 -35.35 -22.25
N PHE A 131 14.18 -36.33 -21.84
CA PHE A 131 13.43 -36.29 -20.59
C PHE A 131 14.39 -36.19 -19.38
N ASP A 132 15.41 -37.05 -19.28
CA ASP A 132 16.36 -37.05 -18.15
C ASP A 132 17.20 -35.77 -18.05
N LYS A 133 17.43 -35.06 -19.18
CA LYS A 133 18.19 -33.81 -19.22
C LYS A 133 17.49 -32.63 -18.56
N TYR A 134 16.15 -32.59 -18.59
CA TYR A 134 15.35 -31.45 -18.13
C TYR A 134 14.56 -31.74 -16.83
N ARG A 135 14.83 -32.87 -16.20
CA ARG A 135 14.29 -33.23 -14.88
C ARG A 135 14.94 -32.41 -13.77
N GLY A 136 14.18 -31.49 -13.17
CA GLY A 136 14.53 -30.84 -11.89
C GLY A 136 14.23 -31.73 -10.67
N ASN A 137 14.52 -31.27 -9.45
CA ASN A 137 14.24 -32.04 -8.23
C ASN A 137 12.74 -32.26 -7.98
N VAL A 138 12.36 -33.47 -7.55
CA VAL A 138 10.97 -33.84 -7.25
C VAL A 138 10.63 -33.53 -5.79
N THR A 139 9.74 -32.56 -5.57
CA THR A 139 9.51 -31.99 -4.23
C THR A 139 8.11 -32.25 -3.69
N SER A 140 7.11 -32.49 -4.54
CA SER A 140 5.70 -32.52 -4.13
C SER A 140 4.95 -33.79 -4.57
N SER A 141 3.96 -34.19 -3.77
CA SER A 141 3.00 -35.26 -4.07
C SER A 141 1.77 -34.77 -4.84
N TYR A 142 1.77 -33.53 -5.30
CA TYR A 142 0.72 -32.89 -6.07
C TYR A 142 1.32 -32.01 -7.18
N ILE A 143 0.53 -31.73 -8.23
CA ILE A 143 0.89 -30.72 -9.23
C ILE A 143 0.50 -29.35 -8.67
N GLU A 144 1.51 -28.52 -8.43
CA GLU A 144 1.36 -27.11 -8.07
C GLU A 144 1.44 -26.25 -9.34
N LEU A 145 0.31 -25.65 -9.70
CA LEU A 145 0.27 -24.70 -10.82
C LEU A 145 1.07 -23.44 -10.45
N SER A 146 1.59 -22.71 -11.43
CA SER A 146 2.26 -21.43 -11.15
C SER A 146 1.27 -20.31 -10.83
N LYS A 147 0.00 -20.43 -11.25
CA LYS A 147 -1.06 -19.44 -11.06
C LYS A 147 -2.37 -20.09 -10.62
N ALA A 148 -3.28 -19.29 -10.05
CA ALA A 148 -4.58 -19.74 -9.58
C ALA A 148 -5.56 -19.97 -10.74
N ALA A 149 -5.87 -21.21 -11.12
CA ALA A 149 -6.78 -21.42 -12.24
C ALA A 149 -8.21 -20.93 -11.95
N ALA A 150 -8.81 -20.31 -12.98
CA ALA A 150 -10.18 -19.79 -13.04
C ALA A 150 -11.21 -20.85 -13.47
N GLY A 151 -10.81 -22.12 -13.57
CA GLY A 151 -11.65 -23.26 -13.95
C GLY A 151 -10.92 -24.58 -13.75
N THR A 152 -11.57 -25.69 -14.07
CA THR A 152 -10.93 -27.01 -14.04
C THR A 152 -9.79 -27.06 -15.06
N PRO A 153 -8.57 -27.48 -14.65
CA PRO A 153 -7.46 -27.61 -15.58
C PRO A 153 -7.73 -28.79 -16.53
N HIS A 154 -7.37 -28.64 -17.79
CA HIS A 154 -7.34 -29.72 -18.76
C HIS A 154 -5.97 -30.39 -18.70
N LEU A 155 -5.95 -31.71 -18.59
CA LEU A 155 -4.73 -32.49 -18.47
C LEU A 155 -4.48 -33.30 -19.74
N GLN A 156 -3.25 -33.30 -20.24
CA GLN A 156 -2.81 -34.18 -21.32
C GLN A 156 -1.60 -34.99 -20.85
N LEU A 157 -1.66 -36.30 -21.04
CA LEU A 157 -0.56 -37.22 -20.77
C LEU A 157 0.27 -37.39 -22.04
N ILE A 158 1.57 -37.13 -21.92
CA ILE A 158 2.54 -37.27 -23.01
C ILE A 158 3.43 -38.47 -22.67
N PHE A 159 3.30 -39.52 -23.48
CA PHE A 159 4.09 -40.74 -23.33
C PHE A 159 5.45 -40.59 -24.04
N PRO A 160 6.52 -41.31 -23.60
CA PRO A 160 7.84 -41.26 -24.23
C PRO A 160 7.89 -41.61 -25.72
N ASN A 161 6.84 -42.28 -26.23
CA ASN A 161 6.69 -42.64 -27.64
C ASN A 161 6.03 -41.52 -28.49
N GLY A 162 5.75 -40.36 -27.89
CA GLY A 162 5.10 -39.22 -28.55
C GLY A 162 3.57 -39.29 -28.58
N THR A 163 2.95 -40.30 -27.96
CA THR A 163 1.47 -40.40 -27.88
C THR A 163 0.94 -39.39 -26.87
N ILE A 164 -0.08 -38.62 -27.25
CA ILE A 164 -0.79 -37.67 -26.37
C ILE A 164 -2.18 -38.23 -26.05
N LYS A 165 -2.55 -38.26 -24.78
CA LYS A 165 -3.91 -38.64 -24.33
C LYS A 165 -4.52 -37.55 -23.46
N ASP A 166 -5.73 -37.12 -23.81
CA ASP A 166 -6.51 -36.17 -23.01
C ASP A 166 -7.14 -36.87 -21.80
N VAL A 167 -7.12 -36.19 -20.66
CA VAL A 167 -7.71 -36.66 -19.40
C VAL A 167 -8.59 -35.55 -18.84
N GLU A 168 -9.89 -35.82 -18.77
CA GLU A 168 -10.82 -34.98 -18.01
C GLU A 168 -10.48 -35.08 -16.52
N VAL A 169 -10.36 -33.94 -15.85
CA VAL A 169 -10.07 -33.85 -14.42
C VAL A 169 -11.39 -33.74 -13.66
N PRO A 170 -11.82 -34.79 -12.92
CA PRO A 170 -12.97 -34.74 -12.03
C PRO A 170 -12.79 -33.66 -10.97
N GLU A 171 -13.89 -33.08 -10.49
CA GLU A 171 -13.87 -32.02 -9.48
C GLU A 171 -13.17 -32.45 -8.18
N GLU A 172 -13.20 -33.73 -7.83
CA GLU A 172 -12.55 -34.28 -6.65
C GLU A 172 -11.01 -34.26 -6.72
N TRP A 173 -10.45 -34.24 -7.93
CA TRP A 173 -9.00 -34.24 -8.16
C TRP A 173 -8.41 -32.83 -8.16
N TRP A 174 -9.26 -31.81 -8.19
CA TRP A 174 -8.87 -30.43 -8.34
C TRP A 174 -9.32 -29.59 -7.14
N THR A 175 -8.43 -28.75 -6.63
CA THR A 175 -8.82 -27.72 -5.69
C THR A 175 -8.11 -26.41 -5.97
N SER A 176 -8.85 -25.31 -5.82
CA SER A 176 -8.24 -23.99 -5.87
C SER A 176 -7.60 -23.54 -4.56
N LYS A 177 -7.55 -24.39 -3.54
CA LYS A 177 -6.84 -24.11 -2.28
C LYS A 177 -5.52 -24.87 -2.22
N SER A 178 -4.49 -24.20 -1.70
CA SER A 178 -3.25 -24.86 -1.25
C SER A 178 -3.53 -25.79 -0.07
N PRO A 179 -2.93 -27.00 -0.01
CA PRO A 179 -3.08 -27.89 1.15
C PRO A 179 -2.79 -27.14 2.45
N ALA A 180 -3.65 -27.37 3.44
CA ALA A 180 -3.90 -26.52 4.61
C ALA A 180 -2.78 -26.40 5.66
N VAL A 181 -1.52 -26.17 5.28
CA VAL A 181 -0.43 -25.98 6.26
C VAL A 181 -0.16 -24.50 6.58
N LEU A 182 -0.52 -23.51 5.74
CA LEU A 182 -0.12 -22.10 6.00
C LEU A 182 -1.11 -21.02 5.46
N GLY A 183 -2.42 -21.13 5.71
CA GLY A 183 -3.32 -19.96 5.64
C GLY A 183 -3.25 -19.09 4.37
N GLY A 184 -3.23 -19.70 3.18
CA GLY A 184 -3.03 -18.98 1.92
C GLY A 184 -4.10 -17.94 1.58
N GLU A 185 -3.64 -16.81 1.02
CA GLU A 185 -4.47 -15.68 0.59
C GLU A 185 -5.18 -15.95 -0.75
N VAL A 186 -6.19 -15.11 -1.07
CA VAL A 186 -6.87 -15.07 -2.37
C VAL A 186 -5.81 -14.87 -3.47
N GLY A 187 -5.80 -15.75 -4.48
CA GLY A 187 -4.78 -15.77 -5.54
C GLY A 187 -3.60 -16.74 -5.30
N SER A 188 -3.63 -17.56 -4.24
CA SER A 188 -2.70 -18.68 -4.09
C SER A 188 -2.80 -19.65 -5.28
N PRO A 189 -1.70 -20.27 -5.72
CA PRO A 189 -1.75 -21.23 -6.82
C PRO A 189 -2.72 -22.36 -6.49
N ALA A 190 -3.29 -22.95 -7.52
CA ALA A 190 -4.23 -24.04 -7.35
C ALA A 190 -3.52 -25.39 -7.61
N TYR A 191 -4.09 -26.48 -7.10
CA TYR A 191 -3.40 -27.76 -7.04
C TYR A 191 -4.30 -28.89 -7.52
N VAL A 192 -3.70 -29.81 -8.24
CA VAL A 192 -4.33 -31.09 -8.58
C VAL A 192 -3.89 -32.11 -7.53
N SER A 193 -4.83 -32.50 -6.66
CA SER A 193 -4.64 -33.49 -5.59
C SER A 193 -4.67 -34.89 -6.19
N MET A 194 -3.57 -35.62 -6.02
CA MET A 194 -3.28 -36.84 -6.79
C MET A 194 -3.49 -38.14 -6.01
N ARG A 195 -4.12 -38.11 -4.82
CA ARG A 195 -4.25 -39.34 -3.99
C ARG A 195 -5.13 -40.43 -4.62
N SER A 196 -6.05 -40.09 -5.52
CA SER A 196 -6.93 -41.04 -6.23
C SER A 196 -6.44 -41.38 -7.65
N PHE A 197 -5.47 -40.63 -8.15
CA PHE A 197 -5.12 -40.52 -9.57
C PHE A 197 -4.29 -41.69 -10.12
N VAL A 198 -3.47 -42.33 -9.28
CA VAL A 198 -2.53 -43.39 -9.68
C VAL A 198 -3.25 -44.71 -9.94
N TYR A 199 -4.24 -45.03 -9.09
CA TYR A 199 -5.02 -46.25 -9.19
C TYR A 199 -5.86 -46.24 -10.47
N ASP A 200 -6.57 -45.13 -10.74
CA ASP A 200 -7.42 -45.00 -11.92
C ASP A 200 -6.62 -44.94 -13.24
N LEU A 201 -5.45 -44.28 -13.28
CA LEU A 201 -4.61 -44.27 -14.49
C LEU A 201 -3.95 -45.63 -14.77
N ARG A 202 -3.50 -46.36 -13.73
CA ARG A 202 -2.98 -47.72 -13.91
C ARG A 202 -4.06 -48.65 -14.45
N GLU A 203 -5.28 -48.54 -13.93
CA GLU A 203 -6.43 -49.33 -14.39
C GLU A 203 -6.84 -48.97 -15.83
N LYS A 204 -6.80 -47.67 -16.19
CA LYS A 204 -7.28 -47.17 -17.50
C LYS A 204 -6.23 -47.21 -18.61
N PHE A 205 -4.93 -47.16 -18.30
CA PHE A 205 -3.87 -47.01 -19.30
C PHE A 205 -2.67 -47.98 -19.18
N GLY A 206 -2.63 -48.86 -18.16
CA GLY A 206 -1.63 -49.92 -18.01
C GLY A 206 -0.53 -49.66 -16.96
N GLU A 207 0.30 -50.67 -16.71
CA GLU A 207 1.22 -50.73 -15.55
C GLU A 207 2.43 -49.76 -15.61
N ASP A 208 2.88 -49.36 -16.80
CA ASP A 208 4.10 -48.53 -16.94
C ASP A 208 3.76 -47.05 -17.09
N LEU A 209 3.47 -46.41 -15.94
CA LEU A 209 3.34 -44.95 -15.83
C LEU A 209 4.69 -44.25 -15.60
N THR A 210 5.78 -45.00 -15.67
CA THR A 210 7.13 -44.46 -15.48
C THR A 210 7.45 -43.60 -16.70
N TYR A 211 7.96 -42.38 -16.49
CA TYR A 211 8.35 -41.44 -17.57
C TYR A 211 7.20 -40.77 -18.34
N ILE A 212 6.07 -40.45 -17.71
CA ILE A 212 5.01 -39.63 -18.33
C ILE A 212 5.23 -38.14 -18.05
N ALA A 213 5.11 -37.30 -19.08
CA ALA A 213 4.98 -35.85 -18.93
C ALA A 213 3.50 -35.46 -18.91
N PHE A 214 3.17 -34.48 -18.07
CA PHE A 214 1.84 -33.94 -17.90
C PHE A 214 1.83 -32.52 -18.45
N LYS A 215 1.05 -32.29 -19.50
CA LYS A 215 0.72 -30.94 -19.93
C LYS A 215 -0.57 -30.52 -19.26
N VAL A 216 -0.49 -29.45 -18.47
CA VAL A 216 -1.64 -28.87 -17.80
C VAL A 216 -1.98 -27.56 -18.49
N ASN A 217 -3.14 -27.54 -19.14
CA ASN A 217 -3.69 -26.35 -19.77
C ASN A 217 -4.78 -25.82 -18.86
N TYR A 218 -4.66 -24.58 -18.42
CA TYR A 218 -5.67 -24.00 -17.54
C TYR A 218 -5.87 -22.52 -17.84
N ASN A 219 -7.10 -22.06 -17.64
CA ASN A 219 -7.39 -20.64 -17.72
C ASN A 219 -7.06 -19.99 -16.39
N TYR A 220 -6.34 -18.89 -16.42
CA TYR A 220 -6.06 -18.01 -15.30
C TYR A 220 -6.68 -16.65 -15.59
N SER A 221 -7.50 -16.12 -14.69
CA SER A 221 -7.95 -14.72 -14.76
C SER A 221 -6.95 -13.85 -14.01
N ARG A 222 -6.64 -12.68 -14.56
CA ARG A 222 -5.88 -11.60 -13.89
C ARG A 222 -6.69 -10.33 -13.86
N ASP A 223 -7.97 -10.44 -13.55
CA ASP A 223 -8.84 -9.27 -13.58
C ASP A 223 -8.57 -8.37 -12.40
N LEU A 224 -8.27 -7.11 -12.71
CA LEU A 224 -8.21 -6.07 -11.69
C LEU A 224 -9.63 -5.58 -11.39
N THR A 225 -10.15 -6.02 -10.25
CA THR A 225 -11.50 -5.71 -9.76
C THR A 225 -11.51 -4.36 -9.04
N GLU A 226 -12.60 -3.61 -9.21
CA GLU A 226 -12.85 -2.37 -8.48
C GLU A 226 -13.82 -2.60 -7.33
N ASN A 227 -13.81 -1.68 -6.36
CA ASN A 227 -14.84 -1.68 -5.33
C ASN A 227 -16.22 -1.45 -5.97
N MET A 228 -17.19 -2.27 -5.59
CA MET A 228 -18.55 -2.20 -6.10
C MET A 228 -19.54 -2.11 -4.95
N GLU A 229 -20.22 -0.98 -4.84
CA GLU A 229 -21.30 -0.76 -3.87
C GLU A 229 -22.62 -1.26 -4.48
N LEU A 230 -23.16 -2.33 -3.92
CA LEU A 230 -24.36 -2.99 -4.44
C LEU A 230 -25.65 -2.30 -4.00
N VAL A 231 -25.64 -1.63 -2.84
CA VAL A 231 -26.77 -0.84 -2.35
C VAL A 231 -26.33 0.61 -2.13
N PRO A 232 -26.39 1.46 -3.17
CA PRO A 232 -25.96 2.86 -3.06
C PRO A 232 -26.82 3.68 -2.09
N ASP A 233 -28.15 3.49 -2.10
CA ASP A 233 -29.09 4.12 -1.17
C ASP A 233 -29.40 3.20 0.02
N PHE A 234 -28.38 2.93 0.84
CA PHE A 234 -28.51 2.02 1.99
C PHE A 234 -29.40 2.55 3.12
N GLN A 235 -29.60 3.88 3.20
CA GLN A 235 -30.46 4.56 4.20
C GLN A 235 -31.90 4.79 3.70
N PHE A 236 -32.25 4.21 2.55
CA PHE A 236 -33.56 4.37 1.91
C PHE A 236 -34.05 5.83 1.90
N SER A 237 -33.25 6.73 1.32
CA SER A 237 -33.47 8.17 1.34
C SER A 237 -34.84 8.60 0.77
N SER A 238 -35.44 7.82 -0.13
CA SER A 238 -36.77 8.09 -0.68
C SER A 238 -37.54 6.83 -1.10
N ASN A 239 -38.87 6.94 -1.17
CA ASN A 239 -39.71 5.88 -1.73
C ASN A 239 -39.44 5.64 -3.23
N GLN A 240 -39.02 6.67 -3.97
CA GLN A 240 -38.77 6.55 -5.41
C GLN A 240 -37.52 5.68 -5.65
N THR A 241 -36.41 6.01 -4.98
CA THR A 241 -35.16 5.25 -5.08
C THR A 241 -35.35 3.81 -4.65
N PHE A 242 -36.12 3.56 -3.57
CA PHE A 242 -36.48 2.21 -3.17
C PHE A 242 -37.18 1.41 -4.28
N ASN A 243 -38.24 1.95 -4.89
CA ASN A 243 -38.98 1.23 -5.94
C ASN A 243 -38.22 1.10 -7.27
N GLU A 244 -37.21 1.91 -7.51
CA GLU A 244 -36.34 1.80 -8.69
C GLU A 244 -35.22 0.76 -8.48
N GLU A 245 -34.71 0.61 -7.26
CA GLU A 245 -33.57 -0.27 -6.96
C GLU A 245 -33.97 -1.68 -6.49
N TRP A 246 -35.16 -1.83 -5.89
CA TRP A 246 -35.58 -3.07 -5.24
C TRP A 246 -36.88 -3.60 -5.82
N ASP A 247 -36.83 -4.85 -6.28
CA ASP A 247 -38.03 -5.64 -6.53
C ASP A 247 -38.43 -6.34 -5.23
N TRP A 248 -39.71 -6.34 -4.89
CA TRP A 248 -40.17 -7.10 -3.73
C TRP A 248 -41.46 -7.87 -4.05
N THR A 249 -41.60 -9.01 -3.39
CA THR A 249 -42.80 -9.84 -3.54
C THR A 249 -43.13 -10.54 -2.23
N THR A 250 -44.41 -10.67 -1.94
CA THR A 250 -44.90 -11.55 -0.87
C THR A 250 -45.10 -12.93 -1.47
N LEU A 251 -44.21 -13.87 -1.15
CA LEU A 251 -44.25 -15.24 -1.69
C LEU A 251 -45.39 -16.05 -1.06
N THR A 252 -45.63 -15.88 0.24
CA THR A 252 -46.66 -16.59 0.98
C THR A 252 -47.28 -15.69 2.04
N GLY A 253 -48.58 -15.87 2.31
CA GLY A 253 -49.27 -15.21 3.40
C GLY A 253 -49.75 -13.79 3.11
N SER A 254 -49.85 -13.00 4.18
CA SER A 254 -50.55 -11.71 4.24
C SER A 254 -49.65 -10.52 4.55
N ALA A 255 -48.33 -10.75 4.70
CA ALA A 255 -47.37 -9.68 4.97
C ALA A 255 -47.35 -8.63 3.84
N ARG A 256 -47.29 -7.36 4.25
CA ARG A 256 -47.26 -6.19 3.38
C ARG A 256 -45.98 -5.42 3.61
N LEU A 257 -45.38 -4.97 2.52
CA LEU A 257 -44.20 -4.11 2.55
C LEU A 257 -44.60 -2.69 2.18
N ARG A 258 -44.04 -1.72 2.91
CA ARG A 258 -44.20 -0.30 2.65
C ARG A 258 -42.92 0.46 3.00
N TYR A 259 -42.66 1.54 2.28
CA TYR A 259 -41.66 2.54 2.66
C TYR A 259 -42.15 3.43 3.81
N ASN A 260 -41.33 3.62 4.85
CA ASN A 260 -41.58 4.49 5.99
C ASN A 260 -40.42 5.49 6.15
N SER A 261 -40.73 6.78 6.21
CA SER A 261 -39.71 7.85 6.25
C SER A 261 -39.37 8.37 7.65
N LEU A 262 -39.90 7.77 8.71
CA LEU A 262 -39.87 8.32 10.08
C LEU A 262 -39.27 7.38 11.12
N GLU A 263 -39.31 6.08 10.85
CA GLU A 263 -38.98 5.03 11.82
C GLU A 263 -37.59 4.43 11.62
N GLY A 264 -36.80 4.92 10.65
CA GLY A 264 -35.43 4.47 10.39
C GLY A 264 -34.43 4.85 11.48
N VAL A 265 -33.23 4.25 11.38
CA VAL A 265 -32.06 4.58 12.20
C VAL A 265 -31.78 6.07 12.04
N ASP A 266 -31.58 6.76 13.16
CA ASP A 266 -31.37 8.22 13.21
C ASP A 266 -32.44 9.07 12.49
N LYS A 267 -33.64 8.49 12.27
CA LYS A 267 -34.80 9.08 11.56
C LYS A 267 -34.63 9.23 10.05
N ASP A 268 -33.83 8.36 9.44
CA ASP A 268 -33.79 8.19 8.00
C ASP A 268 -34.97 7.31 7.51
N GLY A 269 -35.02 7.03 6.21
CA GLY A 269 -36.05 6.16 5.65
C GLY A 269 -35.77 4.69 5.92
N CYS A 270 -36.81 3.88 6.05
CA CYS A 270 -36.68 2.45 6.26
C CYS A 270 -37.77 1.67 5.52
N ILE A 271 -37.54 0.36 5.40
CA ILE A 271 -38.53 -0.57 4.88
C ILE A 271 -39.33 -1.12 6.05
N GLU A 272 -40.62 -0.86 6.06
CA GLU A 272 -41.58 -1.39 7.03
C GLU A 272 -42.30 -2.60 6.44
N ILE A 273 -42.22 -3.75 7.12
CA ILE A 273 -42.88 -4.98 6.73
C ILE A 273 -43.83 -5.38 7.85
N THR A 274 -45.13 -5.27 7.59
CA THR A 274 -46.19 -5.58 8.55
C THR A 274 -46.81 -6.93 8.22
N TYR A 275 -46.88 -7.81 9.20
CA TYR A 275 -47.53 -9.10 9.14
C TYR A 275 -48.71 -9.13 10.11
N SER A 276 -49.90 -9.36 9.56
CA SER A 276 -51.14 -9.54 10.34
C SER A 276 -51.80 -10.85 9.91
N PRO A 277 -51.54 -11.96 10.64
CA PRO A 277 -51.95 -13.30 10.23
C PRO A 277 -53.47 -13.42 10.07
N LYS A 278 -53.90 -14.07 8.99
CA LYS A 278 -55.29 -14.51 8.86
C LYS A 278 -55.50 -15.80 9.65
N ALA A 279 -56.73 -16.08 10.06
CA ALA A 279 -57.05 -17.30 10.80
C ALA A 279 -56.57 -18.56 10.05
N GLY A 280 -55.65 -19.32 10.66
CA GLY A 280 -55.03 -20.53 10.07
C GLY A 280 -53.75 -20.29 9.26
N GLU A 281 -53.25 -19.06 9.19
CA GLU A 281 -51.98 -18.71 8.54
C GLU A 281 -50.83 -18.82 9.55
N ASN A 282 -49.91 -19.75 9.32
CA ASN A 282 -48.81 -20.04 10.25
C ASN A 282 -47.46 -19.44 9.81
N GLU A 283 -47.34 -19.05 8.54
CA GLU A 283 -46.10 -18.54 7.95
C GLU A 283 -46.40 -17.54 6.83
N SER A 284 -45.68 -16.43 6.82
CA SER A 284 -45.65 -15.48 5.70
C SER A 284 -44.22 -15.09 5.36
N LYS A 285 -43.92 -15.05 4.06
CA LYS A 285 -42.59 -14.78 3.54
C LYS A 285 -42.61 -13.60 2.58
N VAL A 286 -41.82 -12.58 2.89
CA VAL A 286 -41.55 -11.43 2.02
C VAL A 286 -40.11 -11.51 1.53
N VAL A 287 -39.91 -11.29 0.23
CA VAL A 287 -38.58 -11.28 -0.36
C VAL A 287 -38.34 -9.97 -1.07
N LEU A 288 -37.27 -9.29 -0.69
CA LEU A 288 -36.68 -8.18 -1.43
C LEU A 288 -35.55 -8.70 -2.28
N LYS A 289 -35.46 -8.25 -3.52
CA LYS A 289 -34.46 -8.66 -4.51
C LYS A 289 -33.84 -7.43 -5.14
N LYS A 290 -32.53 -7.46 -5.25
CA LYS A 290 -31.75 -6.49 -6.00
C LYS A 290 -30.89 -7.22 -7.01
N GLN A 291 -31.10 -6.93 -8.29
CA GLN A 291 -30.30 -7.48 -9.37
C GLN A 291 -29.03 -6.65 -9.57
N PHE A 292 -27.89 -7.30 -9.76
CA PHE A 292 -26.63 -6.64 -10.09
C PHE A 292 -25.80 -7.51 -11.02
N LYS A 293 -24.96 -6.86 -11.82
CA LYS A 293 -24.07 -7.54 -12.75
C LYS A 293 -22.66 -7.57 -12.20
N TYR A 294 -22.08 -8.76 -12.08
CA TYR A 294 -20.67 -8.94 -11.74
C TYR A 294 -19.86 -9.22 -13.01
N PRO A 295 -18.98 -8.30 -13.46
CA PRO A 295 -18.33 -8.41 -14.78
C PRO A 295 -16.96 -9.12 -14.76
N TYR A 296 -16.48 -9.57 -13.59
CA TYR A 296 -15.10 -10.02 -13.43
C TYR A 296 -14.99 -11.55 -13.35
N TYR A 297 -13.90 -12.09 -13.91
CA TYR A 297 -13.54 -13.51 -13.79
C TYR A 297 -12.75 -13.84 -12.53
N GLU A 298 -12.25 -12.83 -11.82
CA GLU A 298 -11.74 -13.01 -10.46
C GLU A 298 -12.87 -12.69 -9.46
N PRO A 299 -13.01 -13.45 -8.36
CA PRO A 299 -13.87 -13.07 -7.26
C PRO A 299 -13.38 -11.77 -6.61
N PRO A 300 -14.24 -11.04 -5.86
CA PRO A 300 -13.80 -9.87 -5.12
C PRO A 300 -12.76 -10.28 -4.06
N LEU A 301 -11.97 -9.31 -3.60
CA LEU A 301 -10.88 -9.54 -2.65
C LEU A 301 -11.40 -9.84 -1.24
N SER A 302 -12.51 -9.20 -0.88
CA SER A 302 -13.39 -9.47 0.25
C SER A 302 -14.72 -8.79 0.00
N PHE A 303 -15.72 -9.04 0.84
CA PHE A 303 -16.93 -8.24 0.89
C PHE A 303 -17.29 -7.90 2.33
N TRP A 304 -17.96 -6.77 2.47
CA TRP A 304 -18.49 -6.26 3.72
C TRP A 304 -19.91 -5.80 3.48
N GLY A 305 -20.81 -6.16 4.38
CA GLY A 305 -22.19 -5.73 4.36
C GLY A 305 -22.69 -5.49 5.77
N HIS A 306 -23.79 -4.78 5.87
CA HIS A 306 -24.42 -4.43 7.12
C HIS A 306 -25.93 -4.39 6.94
N ILE A 307 -26.66 -4.78 7.99
CA ILE A 307 -28.13 -4.70 8.03
C ILE A 307 -28.54 -4.26 9.44
N SER A 308 -29.37 -3.21 9.52
CA SER A 308 -30.08 -2.80 10.72
C SER A 308 -31.50 -3.39 10.72
N LEU A 309 -31.90 -4.04 11.81
CA LEU A 309 -33.20 -4.68 11.95
C LEU A 309 -33.84 -4.30 13.29
N ARG A 310 -35.10 -3.86 13.28
CA ARG A 310 -35.92 -3.69 14.49
C ARG A 310 -37.23 -4.48 14.34
N VAL A 311 -37.62 -5.20 15.38
CA VAL A 311 -38.81 -6.08 15.36
C VAL A 311 -39.74 -5.70 16.51
N GLN A 312 -41.03 -5.55 16.21
CA GLN A 312 -42.12 -5.33 17.16
C GLN A 312 -43.13 -6.46 17.04
N GLY A 313 -43.54 -7.07 18.17
CA GLY A 313 -44.44 -8.23 18.19
C GLY A 313 -43.72 -9.59 18.13
N GLY A 314 -44.10 -10.46 17.20
CA GLY A 314 -43.64 -11.84 17.11
C GLY A 314 -42.18 -12.01 16.63
N PRO A 315 -41.57 -13.20 16.83
CA PRO A 315 -40.22 -13.49 16.35
C PRO A 315 -40.16 -13.67 14.83
N VAL A 316 -39.10 -13.15 14.21
CA VAL A 316 -38.89 -13.15 12.76
C VAL A 316 -37.56 -13.78 12.42
N SER A 317 -37.50 -14.48 11.28
CA SER A 317 -36.23 -14.95 10.71
C SER A 317 -35.87 -14.13 9.48
N LEU A 318 -34.67 -13.56 9.48
CA LEU A 318 -34.07 -12.85 8.35
C LEU A 318 -33.06 -13.78 7.68
N VAL A 319 -33.21 -14.00 6.37
CA VAL A 319 -32.28 -14.79 5.56
C VAL A 319 -31.78 -13.93 4.43
N VAL A 320 -30.46 -13.81 4.30
CA VAL A 320 -29.83 -13.09 3.19
C VAL A 320 -29.21 -14.10 2.26
N THR A 321 -29.54 -14.01 0.98
CA THR A 321 -29.05 -14.93 -0.04
C THR A 321 -28.44 -14.17 -1.22
N VAL A 322 -27.50 -14.83 -1.87
CA VAL A 322 -26.96 -14.39 -3.16
C VAL A 322 -27.16 -15.54 -4.13
N GLN A 323 -27.71 -15.24 -5.29
CA GLN A 323 -27.99 -16.23 -6.32
C GLN A 323 -27.43 -15.73 -7.65
N LYS A 324 -26.66 -16.57 -8.34
CA LYS A 324 -26.33 -16.35 -9.75
C LYS A 324 -27.49 -16.86 -10.61
N GLU A 325 -27.83 -16.13 -11.66
CA GLU A 325 -28.92 -16.53 -12.56
C GLU A 325 -28.70 -17.96 -13.11
N GLY A 326 -29.70 -18.84 -12.93
CA GLY A 326 -29.64 -20.24 -13.34
C GLY A 326 -29.00 -21.21 -12.33
N GLU A 327 -28.48 -20.71 -11.21
CA GLU A 327 -27.86 -21.52 -10.14
C GLU A 327 -28.71 -21.48 -8.85
N GLU A 328 -28.39 -22.35 -7.87
CA GLU A 328 -29.05 -22.36 -6.56
C GLU A 328 -28.65 -21.14 -5.71
N SER A 329 -29.58 -20.67 -4.87
CA SER A 329 -29.31 -19.54 -3.97
C SER A 329 -28.41 -19.94 -2.81
N ILE A 330 -27.35 -19.18 -2.58
CA ILE A 330 -26.41 -19.38 -1.48
C ILE A 330 -26.83 -18.48 -0.31
N THR A 331 -27.06 -19.07 0.87
CA THR A 331 -27.41 -18.31 2.08
C THR A 331 -26.15 -17.77 2.73
N ILE A 332 -26.01 -16.44 2.84
CA ILE A 332 -24.84 -15.79 3.45
C ILE A 332 -25.08 -15.36 4.91
N LEU A 333 -26.34 -15.17 5.30
CA LEU A 333 -26.73 -14.84 6.66
C LEU A 333 -28.08 -15.49 6.98
N LYS A 334 -28.19 -16.08 8.17
CA LYS A 334 -29.45 -16.51 8.75
C LYS A 334 -29.52 -16.03 10.20
N LEU A 335 -30.47 -15.14 10.46
CA LEU A 335 -30.67 -14.52 11.76
C LEU A 335 -32.11 -14.79 12.22
N ARG A 336 -32.29 -15.07 13.50
CA ARG A 336 -33.62 -15.10 14.14
C ARG A 336 -33.64 -14.03 15.21
N GLN A 337 -34.60 -13.11 15.12
CA GLN A 337 -34.72 -11.97 16.02
C GLN A 337 -36.11 -11.95 16.66
N SER A 338 -36.13 -11.63 17.96
CA SER A 338 -37.36 -11.41 18.72
C SER A 338 -37.57 -9.91 18.95
N GLU A 339 -38.71 -9.54 19.53
CA GLU A 339 -39.07 -8.16 19.84
C GLU A 339 -37.96 -7.39 20.58
N GLN A 340 -37.60 -6.23 20.04
CA GLN A 340 -36.63 -5.31 20.62
C GLN A 340 -37.00 -3.86 20.28
N GLU A 341 -36.91 -2.97 21.28
CA GLU A 341 -37.19 -1.54 21.09
C GLU A 341 -36.12 -0.82 20.26
N THR A 342 -34.89 -1.33 20.25
CA THR A 342 -33.74 -0.75 19.53
C THR A 342 -33.38 -1.54 18.28
N TYR A 343 -32.77 -0.88 17.31
CA TYR A 343 -32.20 -1.55 16.14
C TYR A 343 -31.07 -2.51 16.53
N PHE A 344 -31.15 -3.72 15.98
CA PHE A 344 -30.09 -4.71 16.01
C PHE A 344 -29.25 -4.58 14.74
N HIS A 345 -27.94 -4.44 14.91
CA HIS A 345 -26.99 -4.23 13.82
C HIS A 345 -26.20 -5.53 13.58
N LYS A 346 -26.23 -6.03 12.34
CA LYS A 346 -25.49 -7.23 11.94
C LYS A 346 -24.54 -6.91 10.79
N VAL A 347 -23.25 -7.09 11.04
CA VAL A 347 -22.20 -7.05 10.01
C VAL A 347 -22.08 -8.43 9.36
N ILE A 348 -22.04 -8.42 8.03
CA ILE A 348 -21.78 -9.57 7.17
C ILE A 348 -20.39 -9.33 6.57
N SER A 349 -19.42 -10.21 6.82
CA SER A 349 -18.09 -10.07 6.22
C SER A 349 -17.56 -11.40 5.74
N SER A 350 -16.66 -11.37 4.75
CA SER A 350 -15.86 -12.52 4.32
C SER A 350 -15.20 -13.29 5.47
N PHE A 351 -14.93 -12.62 6.59
CA PHE A 351 -14.20 -13.21 7.72
C PHE A 351 -15.12 -13.84 8.77
N ALA A 352 -16.43 -13.61 8.69
CA ALA A 352 -17.40 -14.14 9.64
C ALA A 352 -17.50 -15.67 9.57
N ASP A 353 -17.59 -16.32 10.73
CA ASP A 353 -17.62 -17.79 10.80
C ASP A 353 -18.86 -18.38 10.12
N GLU A 354 -20.01 -17.70 10.23
CA GLU A 354 -21.26 -18.06 9.56
C GLU A 354 -21.08 -18.15 8.03
N VAL A 355 -20.37 -17.18 7.45
CA VAL A 355 -20.09 -17.11 6.01
C VAL A 355 -19.06 -18.17 5.59
N LYS A 356 -18.04 -18.42 6.42
CA LYS A 356 -17.02 -19.45 6.13
C LYS A 356 -17.62 -20.86 6.07
N GLN A 357 -18.62 -21.15 6.90
CA GLN A 357 -19.31 -22.45 6.88
C GLN A 357 -20.00 -22.71 5.54
N VAL A 358 -20.58 -21.67 4.93
CA VAL A 358 -21.26 -21.74 3.63
C VAL A 358 -20.26 -22.03 2.51
N SER A 359 -19.04 -21.50 2.62
CA SER A 359 -18.01 -21.67 1.59
C SER A 359 -17.30 -23.02 1.59
N GLY A 360 -17.49 -23.85 2.63
CA GLY A 360 -16.88 -25.17 2.75
C GLY A 360 -15.36 -25.16 2.52
N SER A 361 -14.90 -25.85 1.48
CA SER A 361 -13.49 -25.92 1.09
C SER A 361 -13.06 -24.78 0.16
N LEU A 362 -13.91 -23.82 -0.22
CA LEU A 362 -13.57 -22.63 -1.02
C LEU A 362 -13.43 -21.39 -0.13
N SER A 363 -12.96 -20.26 -0.67
CA SER A 363 -13.07 -18.98 0.04
C SER A 363 -14.50 -18.44 -0.15
N PRO A 364 -15.06 -17.68 0.81
CA PRO A 364 -16.38 -17.08 0.69
C PRO A 364 -16.62 -16.34 -0.63
N GLU A 365 -15.66 -15.56 -1.07
CA GLU A 365 -15.76 -14.74 -2.28
C GLU A 365 -15.87 -15.62 -3.52
N LYS A 366 -15.10 -16.72 -3.56
CA LYS A 366 -15.13 -17.67 -4.66
C LYS A 366 -16.39 -18.52 -4.66
N ALA A 367 -16.94 -18.84 -3.48
CA ALA A 367 -18.19 -19.58 -3.38
C ALA A 367 -19.39 -18.72 -3.82
N ILE A 368 -19.41 -17.43 -3.44
CA ILE A 368 -20.56 -16.54 -3.65
C ILE A 368 -20.50 -15.86 -5.03
N LEU A 369 -19.32 -15.42 -5.47
CA LEU A 369 -19.08 -14.68 -6.72
C LEU A 369 -17.96 -15.34 -7.56
N PRO A 370 -18.14 -16.58 -8.03
CA PRO A 370 -17.09 -17.33 -8.73
C PRO A 370 -16.72 -16.81 -10.12
N SER A 371 -17.64 -16.16 -10.83
CA SER A 371 -17.55 -15.94 -12.28
C SER A 371 -18.40 -14.75 -12.71
N PRO A 372 -18.19 -14.17 -13.90
CA PRO A 372 -19.03 -13.08 -14.35
C PRO A 372 -20.44 -13.57 -14.67
N GLY A 373 -21.43 -12.74 -14.38
CA GLY A 373 -22.84 -13.05 -14.60
C GLY A 373 -23.77 -12.04 -13.96
N ASP A 374 -25.06 -12.30 -14.12
CA ASP A 374 -26.12 -11.56 -13.47
C ASP A 374 -26.49 -12.27 -12.16
N TYR A 375 -26.48 -11.49 -11.08
CA TYR A 375 -26.65 -11.96 -9.72
C TYR A 375 -27.85 -11.26 -9.06
N ILE A 376 -28.49 -11.96 -8.13
CA ILE A 376 -29.60 -11.49 -7.34
C ILE A 376 -29.15 -11.53 -5.88
N PHE A 377 -29.06 -10.36 -5.26
CA PHE A 377 -28.97 -10.21 -3.82
C PHE A 377 -30.39 -10.16 -3.26
N ALA A 378 -30.74 -11.09 -2.37
CA ALA A 378 -32.09 -11.16 -1.82
C ALA A 378 -32.09 -11.17 -0.30
N ILE A 379 -33.07 -10.47 0.27
CA ILE A 379 -33.35 -10.42 1.70
C ILE A 379 -34.73 -11.00 1.90
N GLU A 380 -34.79 -12.12 2.60
CA GLU A 380 -36.01 -12.83 2.93
C GLU A 380 -36.37 -12.61 4.39
N VAL A 381 -37.59 -12.14 4.63
CA VAL A 381 -38.16 -11.94 5.96
C VAL A 381 -39.27 -12.97 6.14
N VAL A 382 -39.06 -13.89 7.07
CA VAL A 382 -39.97 -15.00 7.37
C VAL A 382 -40.60 -14.78 8.73
N PHE A 383 -41.91 -14.54 8.70
CA PHE A 383 -42.74 -14.41 9.88
C PHE A 383 -43.24 -15.79 10.31
N ASN A 384 -43.02 -16.14 11.57
CA ASN A 384 -43.45 -17.41 12.13
C ASN A 384 -44.33 -17.14 13.35
N GLY A 385 -45.62 -17.46 13.27
CA GLY A 385 -46.55 -17.33 14.38
C GLY A 385 -47.87 -16.62 14.04
N GLU A 386 -48.67 -16.44 15.09
CA GLU A 386 -50.02 -15.85 15.04
C GLU A 386 -50.07 -14.41 15.54
N ASP A 387 -48.93 -13.84 15.94
CA ASP A 387 -48.85 -12.48 16.48
C ASP A 387 -48.71 -11.44 15.36
N ASP A 388 -49.43 -10.32 15.49
CA ASP A 388 -49.19 -9.13 14.67
C ASP A 388 -47.72 -8.69 14.85
N THR A 389 -46.98 -8.62 13.75
CA THR A 389 -45.53 -8.40 13.79
C THR A 389 -45.14 -7.34 12.78
N THR A 390 -44.37 -6.35 13.20
CA THR A 390 -43.83 -5.31 12.30
C THR A 390 -42.31 -5.33 12.36
N VAL A 391 -41.69 -5.33 11.18
CA VAL A 391 -40.24 -5.34 11.01
C VAL A 391 -39.83 -4.06 10.29
N TYR A 392 -38.86 -3.36 10.86
CA TYR A 392 -38.20 -2.23 10.23
C TYR A 392 -36.79 -2.64 9.82
N LEU A 393 -36.50 -2.54 8.53
CA LEU A 393 -35.21 -2.85 7.92
C LEU A 393 -34.58 -1.55 7.43
N ASP A 394 -33.33 -1.31 7.81
CA ASP A 394 -32.58 -0.10 7.48
C ASP A 394 -31.07 -0.37 7.35
N ASP A 395 -30.29 0.63 6.92
CA ASP A 395 -28.83 0.58 6.69
C ASP A 395 -28.36 -0.70 5.98
N VAL A 396 -29.08 -1.09 4.92
CA VAL A 396 -28.77 -2.30 4.16
C VAL A 396 -27.63 -1.98 3.21
N ASN A 397 -26.41 -2.33 3.59
CA ASN A 397 -25.23 -2.10 2.77
C ASN A 397 -24.58 -3.42 2.35
N LEU A 398 -24.05 -3.44 1.13
CA LEU A 398 -23.19 -4.51 0.65
C LEU A 398 -22.15 -3.93 -0.31
N LEU A 399 -20.90 -3.94 0.13
CA LEU A 399 -19.72 -3.49 -0.59
C LEU A 399 -18.84 -4.69 -0.94
N LEU A 400 -18.55 -4.85 -2.22
CA LEU A 400 -17.53 -5.78 -2.70
C LEU A 400 -16.20 -5.02 -2.83
N TYR A 401 -15.16 -5.50 -2.15
CA TYR A 401 -13.83 -4.91 -2.27
C TYR A 401 -13.10 -5.49 -3.48
N GLY A 402 -12.59 -4.58 -4.32
CA GLY A 402 -11.74 -4.92 -5.44
C GLY A 402 -10.27 -5.06 -5.04
N ASN A 403 -9.45 -5.52 -5.99
CA ASN A 403 -8.00 -5.55 -5.86
C ASN A 403 -7.33 -4.26 -6.38
N THR A 404 -8.11 -3.25 -6.79
CA THR A 404 -7.62 -1.92 -7.13
C THR A 404 -8.23 -0.82 -6.26
N PHE A 405 -7.41 0.15 -5.85
CA PHE A 405 -7.81 1.23 -4.99
C PHE A 405 -6.94 2.49 -5.16
N GLY A 406 -7.58 3.66 -5.08
CA GLY A 406 -6.88 4.95 -4.99
C GLY A 406 -5.92 5.27 -6.14
N LEU A 407 -5.09 6.29 -5.91
CA LEU A 407 -4.11 6.77 -6.90
C LEU A 407 -2.82 5.96 -6.89
N LEU A 408 -2.37 5.46 -5.75
CA LEU A 408 -1.13 4.69 -5.63
C LEU A 408 -1.34 3.29 -5.04
N GLY A 409 -2.59 2.84 -4.88
CA GLY A 409 -2.89 1.59 -4.21
C GLY A 409 -2.87 1.73 -2.68
N THR A 410 -3.02 0.60 -2.02
CA THR A 410 -2.88 0.48 -0.57
C THR A 410 -1.63 -0.32 -0.21
N ASP A 411 -1.11 -0.10 0.99
CA ASP A 411 -0.03 -0.89 1.57
C ASP A 411 -0.54 -1.99 2.51
N ASN A 412 0.34 -2.93 2.89
CA ASN A 412 0.09 -3.90 3.97
C ASN A 412 1.16 -3.75 5.06
N ALA A 413 1.33 -2.52 5.54
CA ALA A 413 2.44 -2.18 6.43
C ALA A 413 2.52 -3.08 7.67
N ALA A 414 3.70 -3.64 7.92
CA ALA A 414 3.95 -4.50 9.06
C ALA A 414 3.66 -3.75 10.37
N GLY A 415 2.61 -4.16 11.09
CA GLY A 415 2.16 -3.55 12.34
C GLY A 415 0.91 -2.66 12.24
N SER A 416 0.37 -2.42 11.04
CA SER A 416 -0.98 -1.88 10.89
C SER A 416 -1.97 -3.03 10.79
N SER A 417 -3.08 -2.95 11.53
CA SER A 417 -4.17 -3.93 11.38
C SER A 417 -4.95 -3.76 10.07
N TYR A 418 -4.73 -2.65 9.34
CA TYR A 418 -5.46 -2.29 8.11
C TYR A 418 -4.51 -1.69 7.05
N PRO A 419 -4.79 -1.92 5.76
CA PRO A 419 -4.09 -1.24 4.67
C PRO A 419 -4.24 0.27 4.73
N ARG A 420 -3.17 0.99 4.34
CA ARG A 420 -3.19 2.47 4.28
C ARG A 420 -3.05 2.91 2.83
N ASP A 421 -3.62 4.07 2.52
CA ASP A 421 -3.49 4.67 1.18
C ASP A 421 -2.06 5.18 0.98
N ILE A 422 -1.35 4.60 0.01
CA ILE A 422 0.07 4.92 -0.26
C ILE A 422 0.23 6.38 -0.66
N PHE A 423 -0.75 6.95 -1.38
CA PHE A 423 -0.72 8.34 -1.80
C PHE A 423 -0.77 9.31 -0.62
N SER A 424 -1.70 9.09 0.32
CA SER A 424 -1.81 9.87 1.54
C SER A 424 -0.51 9.82 2.37
N THR A 425 0.09 8.63 2.51
CA THR A 425 1.37 8.44 3.20
C THR A 425 2.51 9.17 2.48
N LEU A 426 2.57 9.14 1.15
CA LEU A 426 3.58 9.85 0.35
C LEU A 426 3.48 11.37 0.53
N VAL A 427 2.25 11.90 0.50
CA VAL A 427 1.99 13.34 0.61
C VAL A 427 2.39 13.85 1.99
N TYR A 428 1.95 13.19 3.06
CA TYR A 428 2.36 13.54 4.41
C TYR A 428 3.85 13.30 4.67
N GLY A 429 4.43 12.27 4.07
CA GLY A 429 5.87 11.98 4.17
C GLY A 429 6.76 13.12 3.71
N THR A 430 6.28 13.94 2.77
CA THR A 430 6.97 15.14 2.30
C THR A 430 7.28 16.12 3.43
N ARG A 431 6.37 16.28 4.41
CA ARG A 431 6.57 17.17 5.56
C ARG A 431 7.77 16.75 6.39
N VAL A 432 7.81 15.46 6.74
CA VAL A 432 8.84 14.88 7.61
C VAL A 432 10.19 14.95 6.93
N SER A 433 10.28 14.52 5.66
CA SER A 433 11.53 14.56 4.91
C SER A 433 12.06 16.00 4.72
N LEU A 434 11.19 16.99 4.45
CA LEU A 434 11.60 18.40 4.38
C LEU A 434 12.10 18.93 5.73
N ILE A 435 11.38 18.66 6.83
CA ILE A 435 11.75 19.14 8.16
C ILE A 435 13.10 18.55 8.57
N VAL A 436 13.28 17.23 8.44
CA VAL A 436 14.53 16.58 8.82
C VAL A 436 15.69 17.07 7.96
N GLY A 437 15.50 17.13 6.64
CA GLY A 437 16.49 17.60 5.70
C GLY A 437 16.96 19.04 5.97
N ILE A 438 15.99 19.97 6.08
CA ILE A 438 16.27 21.40 6.23
C ILE A 438 16.85 21.70 7.62
N LEU A 439 16.25 21.20 8.70
CA LEU A 439 16.71 21.54 10.06
C LEU A 439 18.10 20.96 10.34
N SER A 440 18.35 19.70 9.97
CA SER A 440 19.65 19.07 10.20
C SER A 440 20.77 19.79 9.45
N ALA A 441 20.54 20.11 8.18
CA ALA A 441 21.50 20.84 7.37
C ALA A 441 21.69 22.28 7.87
N LEU A 442 20.61 22.97 8.25
CA LEU A 442 20.67 24.34 8.75
C LEU A 442 21.49 24.41 10.05
N PHE A 443 21.14 23.62 11.06
CA PHE A 443 21.85 23.67 12.34
C PHE A 443 23.29 23.13 12.21
N GLY A 444 23.51 22.05 11.44
CA GLY A 444 24.87 21.56 11.17
C GLY A 444 25.74 22.61 10.48
N THR A 445 25.19 23.33 9.49
CA THR A 445 25.90 24.41 8.80
C THR A 445 26.17 25.60 9.73
N LEU A 446 25.23 25.97 10.60
CA LEU A 446 25.41 27.06 11.57
C LEU A 446 26.51 26.74 12.59
N ILE A 447 26.50 25.52 13.15
CA ILE A 447 27.54 25.04 14.05
C ILE A 447 28.88 25.02 13.32
N GLY A 448 28.91 24.50 12.10
CA GLY A 448 30.15 24.43 11.32
C GLY A 448 30.71 25.79 10.95
N LEU A 449 29.84 26.74 10.58
CA LEU A 449 30.21 28.13 10.33
C LEU A 449 30.85 28.75 11.58
N PHE A 450 30.18 28.62 12.73
CA PHE A 450 30.66 29.17 13.99
C PHE A 450 32.02 28.59 14.39
N LEU A 451 32.12 27.26 14.44
CA LEU A 451 33.34 26.56 14.83
C LEU A 451 34.49 26.82 13.85
N GLY A 452 34.22 26.83 12.54
CA GLY A 452 35.23 27.12 11.52
C GLY A 452 35.74 28.57 11.55
N LEU A 453 34.87 29.55 11.82
CA LEU A 453 35.28 30.95 12.00
C LEU A 453 36.17 31.11 13.22
N VAL A 454 35.79 30.50 14.34
CA VAL A 454 36.54 30.55 15.60
C VAL A 454 37.90 29.90 15.42
N SER A 455 37.94 28.67 14.91
CA SER A 455 39.19 27.92 14.70
C SER A 455 40.12 28.64 13.71
N GLY A 456 39.61 29.09 12.57
CA GLY A 456 40.44 29.74 11.54
C GLY A 456 40.96 31.13 11.91
N TYR A 457 40.17 31.92 12.66
CA TYR A 457 40.56 33.28 13.03
C TYR A 457 41.39 33.35 14.32
N VAL A 458 41.01 32.59 15.36
CA VAL A 458 41.70 32.63 16.65
C VAL A 458 43.02 31.85 16.59
N GLY A 459 43.04 30.70 15.90
CA GLY A 459 44.23 29.85 15.79
C GLY A 459 44.68 29.21 17.12
N GLY A 460 45.88 28.63 17.10
CA GLY A 460 46.53 28.05 18.28
C GLY A 460 45.80 26.84 18.86
N ILE A 461 45.74 26.74 20.19
CA ILE A 461 45.15 25.58 20.89
C ILE A 461 43.65 25.43 20.60
N VAL A 462 42.91 26.52 20.44
CA VAL A 462 41.46 26.47 20.13
C VAL A 462 41.23 25.81 18.77
N ASP A 463 42.06 26.15 17.80
CA ASP A 463 42.02 25.54 16.47
C ASP A 463 42.35 24.05 16.53
N GLU A 464 43.45 23.70 17.21
CA GLU A 464 43.89 22.32 17.38
C GLU A 464 42.81 21.46 18.04
N ILE A 465 42.20 21.91 19.14
CA ILE A 465 41.15 21.13 19.83
C ILE A 465 39.92 20.93 18.93
N ILE A 466 39.40 22.00 18.31
CA ILE A 466 38.19 21.91 17.47
C ILE A 466 38.46 20.99 16.28
N MET A 467 39.62 21.11 15.62
CA MET A 467 39.97 20.27 14.48
C MET A 467 40.26 18.83 14.91
N ARG A 468 40.90 18.58 16.06
CA ARG A 468 41.11 17.21 16.57
C ARG A 468 39.82 16.48 16.86
N VAL A 469 38.84 17.17 17.45
CA VAL A 469 37.50 16.61 17.69
C VAL A 469 36.79 16.33 16.37
N ALA A 470 36.85 17.26 15.41
CA ALA A 470 36.27 17.06 14.08
C ALA A 470 36.93 15.89 13.33
N ASP A 471 38.26 15.78 13.39
CA ASP A 471 39.04 14.72 12.75
C ASP A 471 38.71 13.36 13.36
N LEU A 472 38.59 13.26 14.69
CA LEU A 472 38.22 12.02 15.39
C LEU A 472 36.88 11.48 14.89
N PHE A 473 35.87 12.34 14.78
CA PHE A 473 34.54 11.94 14.35
C PHE A 473 34.46 11.67 12.83
N LEU A 474 35.24 12.38 12.00
CA LEU A 474 35.27 12.15 10.55
C LEU A 474 35.95 10.84 10.14
N VAL A 475 36.78 10.25 11.01
CA VAL A 475 37.37 8.93 10.80
C VAL A 475 36.33 7.81 10.96
N LEU A 476 35.25 8.05 11.70
CA LEU A 476 34.20 7.07 11.91
C LEU A 476 33.30 6.96 10.67
N PRO A 477 32.91 5.73 10.26
CA PRO A 477 31.88 5.54 9.24
C PRO A 477 30.56 6.20 9.66
N THR A 478 30.09 7.18 8.89
CA THR A 478 28.93 8.03 9.26
C THR A 478 27.65 7.24 9.45
N LEU A 479 27.30 6.37 8.49
CA LEU A 479 26.08 5.56 8.58
C LEU A 479 26.11 4.57 9.77
N PRO A 480 27.15 3.73 9.96
CA PRO A 480 27.26 2.90 11.17
C PRO A 480 27.18 3.69 12.48
N LEU A 481 27.83 4.86 12.55
CA LEU A 481 27.74 5.72 13.73
C LEU A 481 26.30 6.18 13.99
N PHE A 482 25.57 6.62 12.96
CA PHE A 482 24.18 7.04 13.10
C PHE A 482 23.26 5.89 13.52
N ILE A 483 23.48 4.68 12.99
CA ILE A 483 22.76 3.47 13.41
C ILE A 483 22.93 3.24 14.92
N ILE A 484 24.19 3.21 15.39
CA ILE A 484 24.50 2.97 16.81
C ILE A 484 23.86 4.03 17.70
N LEU A 485 23.94 5.31 17.32
CA LEU A 485 23.38 6.40 18.10
C LEU A 485 21.86 6.38 18.15
N VAL A 486 21.19 6.13 17.02
CA VAL A 486 19.72 6.04 16.98
C VAL A 486 19.23 4.84 17.79
N VAL A 487 19.92 3.69 17.70
CA VAL A 487 19.62 2.52 18.54
C VAL A 487 19.83 2.82 20.02
N ALA A 488 20.93 3.48 20.39
CA ALA A 488 21.18 3.88 21.77
C ALA A 488 20.07 4.83 22.30
N LEU A 489 19.65 5.81 21.49
CA LEU A 489 18.53 6.69 21.84
C LEU A 489 17.20 5.93 21.96
N LYS A 490 16.96 4.94 21.09
CA LYS A 490 15.78 4.05 21.19
C LYS A 490 15.78 3.28 22.52
N LEU A 491 16.93 2.80 22.98
CA LEU A 491 17.03 2.09 24.26
C LEU A 491 16.74 3.00 25.46
N VAL A 492 17.12 4.28 25.39
CA VAL A 492 16.89 5.25 26.48
C VAL A 492 15.44 5.75 26.51
N TYR A 493 14.88 6.09 25.36
CA TYR A 493 13.56 6.72 25.26
C TYR A 493 12.42 5.74 24.90
N GLY A 494 12.73 4.47 24.71
CA GLY A 494 11.79 3.41 24.29
C GLY A 494 11.39 3.46 22.80
N ILE A 495 11.39 4.64 22.18
CA ILE A 495 10.99 4.84 20.78
C ILE A 495 11.92 5.83 20.05
N VAL A 496 12.09 5.62 18.75
CA VAL A 496 12.79 6.59 17.90
C VAL A 496 11.84 7.72 17.53
N SER A 497 12.30 8.96 17.71
CA SER A 497 11.59 10.13 17.23
C SER A 497 12.33 10.85 16.10
N MET A 498 11.60 11.54 15.22
CA MET A 498 12.17 12.42 14.19
C MET A 498 13.21 13.39 14.77
N TRP A 499 12.95 13.92 15.97
CA TRP A 499 13.85 14.85 16.65
C TRP A 499 15.19 14.21 17.02
N ASN A 500 15.21 12.92 17.33
CA ASN A 500 16.44 12.17 17.61
C ASN A 500 17.31 12.10 16.36
N ILE A 501 16.68 11.85 15.20
CA ILE A 501 17.38 11.82 13.90
C ILE A 501 17.95 13.21 13.58
N ILE A 502 17.15 14.27 13.74
CA ILE A 502 17.61 15.65 13.53
C ILE A 502 18.80 15.99 14.45
N LEU A 503 18.73 15.59 15.72
CA LEU A 503 19.79 15.81 16.69
C LEU A 503 21.09 15.13 16.25
N VAL A 504 21.04 13.85 15.89
CA VAL A 504 22.21 13.09 15.44
C VAL A 504 22.79 13.72 14.16
N LEU A 505 21.97 13.99 13.15
CA LEU A 505 22.45 14.60 11.90
C LEU A 505 23.05 16.00 12.13
N THR A 506 22.47 16.79 13.04
CA THR A 506 22.99 18.12 13.40
C THR A 506 24.34 18.04 14.10
N LEU A 507 24.46 17.13 15.09
CA LEU A 507 25.65 16.97 15.92
C LEU A 507 26.88 16.53 15.11
N PHE A 508 26.67 15.82 14.01
CA PHE A 508 27.74 15.31 13.16
C PHE A 508 27.79 15.97 11.76
N GLY A 509 26.84 16.83 11.41
CA GLY A 509 26.81 17.50 10.10
C GLY A 509 27.79 18.66 9.94
N TRP A 510 28.41 19.14 11.03
CA TRP A 510 29.18 20.39 11.03
C TRP A 510 30.65 20.26 10.63
N MET A 511 31.25 19.08 10.78
CA MET A 511 32.70 18.90 10.82
C MET A 511 33.39 19.22 9.49
N GLY A 512 32.92 18.61 8.39
CA GLY A 512 33.48 18.85 7.06
C GLY A 512 33.33 20.31 6.61
N PHE A 513 32.20 20.94 6.98
CA PHE A 513 31.97 22.35 6.68
C PHE A 513 32.86 23.27 7.52
N ALA A 514 33.01 23.01 8.82
CA ALA A 514 33.91 23.77 9.69
C ALA A 514 35.35 23.76 9.17
N ARG A 515 35.85 22.61 8.70
CA ARG A 515 37.17 22.50 8.08
C ARG A 515 37.29 23.37 6.81
N SER A 516 36.25 23.38 5.98
CA SER A 516 36.20 24.20 4.76
C SER A 516 36.18 25.69 5.07
N VAL A 517 35.35 26.11 6.03
CA VAL A 517 35.29 27.49 6.53
C VAL A 517 36.63 27.91 7.13
N ARG A 518 37.23 27.07 7.99
CA ARG A 518 38.55 27.32 8.59
C ARG A 518 39.60 27.62 7.52
N SER A 519 39.69 26.79 6.49
CA SER A 519 40.64 26.98 5.38
C SER A 519 40.44 28.33 4.68
N MET A 520 39.19 28.70 4.41
CA MET A 520 38.86 30.00 3.82
C MET A 520 39.24 31.17 4.75
N VAL A 521 38.99 31.03 6.04
CA VAL A 521 39.28 32.06 7.05
C VAL A 521 40.78 32.26 7.23
N LEU A 522 41.57 31.17 7.24
CA LEU A 522 43.03 31.21 7.23
C LEU A 522 43.57 32.01 6.04
N SER A 523 42.96 31.88 4.86
CA SER A 523 43.34 32.69 3.69
C SER A 523 42.88 34.15 3.81
N LEU A 524 41.65 34.38 4.29
CA LEU A 524 41.06 35.72 4.37
C LEU A 524 41.73 36.60 5.44
N ARG A 525 42.17 36.02 6.55
CA ARG A 525 42.76 36.77 7.67
C ARG A 525 44.11 37.43 7.30
N GLU A 526 44.81 36.88 6.31
CA GLU A 526 46.10 37.39 5.79
C GLU A 526 45.92 38.42 4.65
N ARG A 527 44.68 38.76 4.28
CA ARG A 527 44.42 39.72 3.19
C ARG A 527 44.71 41.16 3.63
N PRO A 528 45.19 42.05 2.72
CA PRO A 528 45.56 43.43 3.07
C PRO A 528 44.45 44.26 3.73
N PHE A 529 43.18 44.03 3.37
CA PHE A 529 42.06 44.75 3.99
C PHE A 529 41.81 44.34 5.45
N VAL A 530 42.20 43.13 5.84
CA VAL A 530 42.11 42.67 7.24
C VAL A 530 43.26 43.25 8.04
N GLU A 531 44.48 43.23 7.50
CA GLU A 531 45.66 43.85 8.12
C GLU A 531 45.47 45.35 8.33
N ALA A 532 44.93 46.06 7.33
CA ALA A 532 44.59 47.48 7.46
C ALA A 532 43.54 47.73 8.56
N ALA A 533 42.53 46.86 8.70
CA ALA A 533 41.54 46.97 9.76
C ALA A 533 42.16 46.72 11.16
N LYS A 534 43.07 45.75 11.29
CA LYS A 534 43.83 45.51 12.53
C LYS A 534 44.70 46.71 12.89
N ALA A 535 45.43 47.28 11.92
CA ALA A 535 46.26 48.47 12.12
C ALA A 535 45.43 49.70 12.57
N ALA A 536 44.17 49.78 12.13
CA ALA A 536 43.21 50.80 12.56
C ALA A 536 42.59 50.53 13.95
N GLY A 537 43.03 49.49 14.68
CA GLY A 537 42.55 49.15 16.02
C GLY A 537 41.23 48.37 16.06
N ALA A 538 40.81 47.76 14.94
CA ALA A 538 39.57 46.99 14.92
C ALA A 538 39.64 45.72 15.77
N GLY A 539 38.66 45.52 16.66
CA GLY A 539 38.56 44.32 17.48
C GLY A 539 38.25 43.05 16.68
N ARG A 540 38.58 41.88 17.25
CA ARG A 540 38.38 40.54 16.62
C ARG A 540 36.96 40.31 16.13
N PHE A 541 35.96 40.60 16.97
CA PHE A 541 34.55 40.42 16.63
C PHE A 541 34.11 41.34 15.48
N TYR A 542 34.63 42.57 15.44
CA TYR A 542 34.38 43.51 14.35
C TYR A 542 34.96 42.96 13.04
N ILE A 543 36.21 42.49 13.05
CA ILE A 543 36.86 41.91 11.88
C ILE A 543 36.10 40.70 11.35
N ILE A 544 35.72 39.77 12.24
CA ILE A 544 34.97 38.58 11.86
C ILE A 544 33.66 38.97 11.18
N ASN A 545 32.81 39.77 11.84
CA ASN A 545 31.47 40.06 11.32
C ASN A 545 31.46 41.01 10.12
N ARG A 546 32.40 41.95 10.06
CA ARG A 546 32.43 42.98 9.02
C ARG A 546 33.21 42.55 7.78
N HIS A 547 34.30 41.80 7.96
CA HIS A 547 35.26 41.51 6.90
C HIS A 547 35.36 40.02 6.55
N ILE A 548 35.23 39.09 7.49
CA ILE A 548 35.44 37.66 7.20
C ILE A 548 34.11 36.97 6.86
N LEU A 549 33.14 37.02 7.78
CA LEU A 549 31.84 36.37 7.66
C LEU A 549 31.15 36.66 6.31
N PRO A 550 31.08 37.92 5.83
CA PRO A 550 30.45 38.21 4.54
C PRO A 550 31.13 37.54 3.34
N ASN A 551 32.43 37.28 3.42
CA ASN A 551 33.20 36.61 2.35
C ASN A 551 33.05 35.08 2.39
N VAL A 552 32.90 34.50 3.58
CA VAL A 552 32.69 33.05 3.74
C VAL A 552 31.23 32.66 3.53
N PHE A 553 30.28 33.60 3.66
CA PHE A 553 28.85 33.32 3.57
C PHE A 553 28.40 32.67 2.25
N ALA A 554 29.17 32.83 1.16
CA ALA A 554 28.92 32.10 -0.09
C ALA A 554 29.02 30.58 0.08
N LEU A 555 29.98 30.11 0.90
CA LEU A 555 30.16 28.69 1.20
C LEU A 555 28.96 28.11 1.95
N VAL A 556 28.30 28.89 2.82
CA VAL A 556 27.09 28.47 3.54
C VAL A 556 26.00 28.02 2.56
N TYR A 557 25.75 28.82 1.51
CA TYR A 557 24.73 28.50 0.52
C TYR A 557 25.06 27.24 -0.29
N ILE A 558 26.32 27.10 -0.69
CA ILE A 558 26.79 25.94 -1.45
C ILE A 558 26.67 24.67 -0.59
N THR A 559 27.03 24.75 0.69
CA THR A 559 26.90 23.63 1.62
C THR A 559 25.46 23.27 1.89
N LEU A 560 24.56 24.24 2.11
CA LEU A 560 23.14 23.93 2.28
C LEU A 560 22.54 23.21 1.07
N ALA A 561 22.99 23.54 -0.15
CA ALA A 561 22.53 22.89 -1.38
C ALA A 561 22.90 21.40 -1.47
N THR A 562 23.93 20.93 -0.77
CA THR A 562 24.36 19.52 -0.74
C THR A 562 23.99 18.81 0.56
N SER A 563 24.08 19.52 1.69
CA SER A 563 23.76 18.98 3.01
C SER A 563 22.27 18.71 3.21
N VAL A 564 21.36 19.50 2.62
CA VAL A 564 19.91 19.22 2.72
C VAL A 564 19.57 17.90 2.03
N PRO A 565 19.92 17.67 0.74
CA PRO A 565 19.75 16.36 0.10
C PRO A 565 20.43 15.21 0.86
N GLY A 566 21.66 15.43 1.33
CA GLY A 566 22.39 14.41 2.10
C GLY A 566 21.66 14.00 3.38
N ALA A 567 21.11 14.97 4.11
CA ALA A 567 20.32 14.71 5.31
C ALA A 567 19.01 13.96 5.01
N ILE A 568 18.33 14.30 3.91
CA ILE A 568 17.11 13.59 3.45
C ILE A 568 17.42 12.14 3.12
N ILE A 569 18.48 11.90 2.32
CA ILE A 569 18.91 10.54 1.96
C ILE A 569 19.29 9.75 3.21
N THR A 570 20.01 10.37 4.15
CA THR A 570 20.42 9.71 5.40
C THR A 570 19.22 9.34 6.27
N GLU A 571 18.23 10.23 6.42
CA GLU A 571 16.97 9.91 7.11
C GLU A 571 16.24 8.77 6.41
N ALA A 572 16.12 8.83 5.08
CA ALA A 572 15.47 7.78 4.31
C ALA A 572 16.18 6.43 4.46
N SER A 573 17.52 6.40 4.47
CA SER A 573 18.32 5.20 4.72
C SER A 573 18.12 4.65 6.13
N LEU A 574 18.14 5.50 7.16
CA LEU A 574 17.89 5.07 8.54
C LEU A 574 16.47 4.54 8.71
N SER A 575 15.48 5.22 8.14
CA SER A 575 14.09 4.79 8.20
C SER A 575 13.85 3.49 7.43
N TRP A 576 14.48 3.32 6.26
CA TRP A 576 14.48 2.08 5.49
C TRP A 576 15.08 0.89 6.27
N LEU A 577 16.08 1.15 7.13
CA LEU A 577 16.63 0.15 8.05
C LEU A 577 15.77 -0.09 9.31
N GLY A 578 14.59 0.52 9.42
CA GLY A 578 13.72 0.39 10.59
C GLY A 578 14.11 1.26 11.79
N LEU A 579 14.96 2.27 11.56
CA LEU A 579 15.43 3.24 12.56
C LEU A 579 14.80 4.63 12.38
N GLY A 580 13.66 4.70 11.69
CA GLY A 580 12.84 5.90 11.56
C GLY A 580 11.86 6.06 12.72
N ASP A 581 11.17 7.20 12.81
CA ASP A 581 10.05 7.36 13.74
C ASP A 581 8.86 6.56 13.22
N PRO A 582 8.40 5.51 13.93
CA PRO A 582 7.37 4.62 13.42
C PRO A 582 5.96 5.23 13.50
N ARG A 583 5.78 6.41 14.10
CA ARG A 583 4.46 7.03 14.33
C ARG A 583 4.08 8.06 13.27
N ILE A 584 5.04 8.49 12.46
CA ILE A 584 4.82 9.50 11.43
C ILE A 584 5.20 8.94 10.05
N PRO A 585 4.49 9.36 8.99
CA PRO A 585 4.85 8.96 7.64
C PRO A 585 6.12 9.70 7.21
N SER A 586 7.06 8.99 6.57
CA SER A 586 8.21 9.56 5.87
C SER A 586 8.45 8.80 4.57
N TRP A 587 9.20 9.37 3.63
CA TRP A 587 9.54 8.66 2.41
C TRP A 587 10.40 7.43 2.67
N GLY A 588 11.29 7.47 3.67
CA GLY A 588 12.04 6.29 4.09
C GLY A 588 11.15 5.21 4.75
N LYS A 589 10.09 5.62 5.46
CA LYS A 589 9.12 4.69 6.06
C LYS A 589 8.34 3.92 4.98
N LEU A 590 7.95 4.59 3.90
CA LEU A 590 7.34 3.91 2.74
C LEU A 590 8.23 2.81 2.16
N LEU A 591 9.53 3.07 2.05
CA LEU A 591 10.50 2.09 1.57
C LEU A 591 10.67 0.92 2.55
N TYR A 592 10.67 1.21 3.86
CA TYR A 592 10.70 0.19 4.91
C TYR A 592 9.46 -0.70 4.88
N ASP A 593 8.27 -0.09 4.74
CA ASP A 593 7.00 -0.83 4.71
C ASP A 593 6.94 -1.76 3.50
N PHE A 594 7.43 -1.29 2.34
CA PHE A 594 7.56 -2.15 1.16
C PHE A 594 8.54 -3.32 1.40
N GLN A 595 9.72 -3.07 1.97
CA GLN A 595 10.71 -4.13 2.21
C GLN A 595 10.23 -5.19 3.21
N THR A 596 9.56 -4.75 4.28
CA THR A 596 9.12 -5.64 5.38
C THR A 596 7.78 -6.31 5.13
N SER A 597 7.03 -5.91 4.11
CA SER A 597 5.74 -6.48 3.73
C SER A 597 5.76 -7.96 3.29
N GLY A 598 6.94 -8.50 2.96
CA GLY A 598 7.07 -9.81 2.29
C GLY A 598 6.78 -9.78 0.78
N ILE A 599 6.13 -8.73 0.25
CA ILE A 599 5.84 -8.57 -1.19
C ILE A 599 7.12 -8.39 -1.98
N ALA A 600 8.09 -7.65 -1.43
CA ALA A 600 9.39 -7.44 -2.05
C ALA A 600 10.13 -8.76 -2.37
N VAL A 601 9.88 -9.82 -1.58
CA VAL A 601 10.47 -11.15 -1.76
C VAL A 601 9.59 -12.05 -2.62
N THR A 602 8.27 -12.02 -2.43
CA THR A 602 7.33 -12.96 -3.06
C THR A 602 6.91 -12.57 -4.47
N LYS A 603 6.50 -11.32 -4.68
CA LYS A 603 5.99 -10.81 -5.97
C LYS A 603 6.98 -9.88 -6.68
N GLY A 604 7.91 -9.31 -5.92
CA GLY A 604 9.01 -8.50 -6.43
C GLY A 604 8.59 -7.15 -7.03
N LEU A 605 9.55 -6.48 -7.67
CA LEU A 605 9.37 -5.16 -8.28
C LEU A 605 8.56 -5.18 -9.59
N THR A 606 8.30 -6.35 -10.18
CA THR A 606 7.55 -6.45 -11.44
C THR A 606 6.07 -6.10 -11.25
N GLU A 607 5.50 -6.37 -10.07
CA GLU A 607 4.07 -6.19 -9.82
C GLU A 607 3.74 -4.96 -8.95
N TYR A 608 4.57 -4.64 -7.95
CA TYR A 608 4.28 -3.60 -6.95
C TYR A 608 5.25 -2.39 -7.00
N TRP A 609 5.82 -2.12 -8.17
CA TRP A 609 6.74 -0.99 -8.36
C TRP A 609 6.16 0.36 -7.96
N PHE A 610 4.84 0.56 -8.13
CA PHE A 610 4.12 1.79 -7.80
C PHE A 610 4.17 2.16 -6.31
N TRP A 611 4.51 1.23 -5.42
CA TRP A 611 4.67 1.54 -3.99
C TRP A 611 6.02 2.22 -3.73
N MET A 612 7.11 1.68 -4.28
CA MET A 612 8.47 2.13 -3.99
C MET A 612 8.89 3.37 -4.80
N PHE A 613 8.64 3.37 -6.11
CA PHE A 613 9.18 4.39 -7.01
C PHE A 613 8.72 5.82 -6.70
N PRO A 614 7.45 6.10 -6.32
CA PRO A 614 7.04 7.46 -5.99
C PRO A 614 7.88 8.10 -4.88
N ALA A 615 8.21 7.35 -3.83
CA ALA A 615 9.07 7.84 -2.75
C ALA A 615 10.50 8.11 -3.25
N CYS A 616 11.09 7.18 -4.02
CA CYS A 616 12.43 7.35 -4.61
C CYS A 616 12.50 8.55 -5.56
N ILE A 617 11.49 8.72 -6.42
CA ILE A 617 11.40 9.84 -7.36
C ILE A 617 11.25 11.15 -6.58
N ALA A 618 10.45 11.18 -5.51
CA ALA A 618 10.29 12.38 -4.68
C ALA A 618 11.61 12.80 -4.02
N ILE A 619 12.35 11.84 -3.43
CA ILE A 619 13.69 12.06 -2.89
C ILE A 619 14.64 12.61 -3.96
N ALA A 620 14.69 11.96 -5.13
CA ALA A 620 15.59 12.34 -6.22
C ALA A 620 15.27 13.74 -6.78
N LEU A 621 14.00 14.06 -7.02
CA LEU A 621 13.55 15.36 -7.51
C LEU A 621 13.86 16.46 -6.51
N LEU A 622 13.58 16.23 -5.22
CA LEU A 622 13.88 17.21 -4.18
C LEU A 622 15.39 17.41 -4.02
N ALA A 623 16.18 16.34 -4.03
CA ALA A 623 17.63 16.40 -3.99
C ALA A 623 18.20 17.21 -5.17
N MET A 624 17.74 16.90 -6.38
CA MET A 624 18.11 17.63 -7.60
C MET A 624 17.74 19.11 -7.50
N ALA A 625 16.58 19.45 -6.93
CA ALA A 625 16.14 20.83 -6.79
C ALA A 625 17.08 21.69 -5.94
N PHE A 626 17.53 21.17 -4.80
CA PHE A 626 18.52 21.85 -3.95
C PHE A 626 19.87 22.01 -4.65
N ILE A 627 20.34 20.98 -5.36
CA ILE A 627 21.60 21.04 -6.12
C ILE A 627 21.53 22.08 -7.24
N LEU A 628 20.42 22.14 -7.99
CA LEU A 628 20.20 23.13 -9.05
C LEU A 628 20.22 24.56 -8.51
N ILE A 629 19.64 24.79 -7.33
CA ILE A 629 19.71 26.08 -6.63
C ILE A 629 21.15 26.37 -6.23
N GLY A 630 21.88 25.40 -5.68
CA GLY A 630 23.30 25.54 -5.34
C GLY A 630 24.15 26.03 -6.51
N TYR A 631 23.98 25.42 -7.69
CA TYR A 631 24.69 25.85 -8.90
C TYR A 631 24.32 27.27 -9.34
N ALA A 632 23.03 27.62 -9.27
CA ALA A 632 22.58 28.97 -9.60
C ALA A 632 23.13 30.02 -8.62
N LEU A 633 23.20 29.69 -7.33
CA LEU A 633 23.78 30.57 -6.33
C LEU A 633 25.29 30.75 -6.52
N ASP A 634 26.03 29.67 -6.82
CA ASP A 634 27.46 29.75 -7.08
C ASP A 634 27.76 30.62 -8.31
N GLU A 635 26.98 30.49 -9.39
CA GLU A 635 27.13 31.34 -10.59
C GLU A 635 26.91 32.84 -10.30
N ILE A 636 25.98 33.17 -9.40
CA ILE A 636 25.67 34.57 -9.04
C ILE A 636 26.70 35.14 -8.06
N LEU A 637 27.19 34.32 -7.13
CA LEU A 637 28.09 34.73 -6.06
C LEU A 637 29.55 34.72 -6.49
N ASN A 638 29.92 33.93 -7.51
CA ASN A 638 31.28 33.81 -8.01
C ASN A 638 31.55 34.76 -9.20
N PRO A 639 32.31 35.86 -9.00
CA PRO A 639 32.57 36.83 -10.07
C PRO A 639 33.41 36.29 -11.22
N ARG A 640 34.16 35.18 -11.03
CA ARG A 640 35.01 34.58 -12.07
C ARG A 640 34.21 33.84 -13.14
N LEU A 641 33.07 33.24 -12.78
CA LEU A 641 32.19 32.54 -13.71
C LEU A 641 31.44 33.52 -14.64
N ARG A 642 31.34 34.79 -14.22
CA ARG A 642 30.65 35.85 -14.95
C ARG A 642 31.46 36.47 -16.09
N MET A 643 32.79 36.30 -16.13
CA MET A 643 33.66 36.85 -17.18
C MET A 643 33.78 35.96 -18.44
N ARG A 644 33.24 34.73 -18.42
CA ARG A 644 33.32 33.76 -19.54
C ARG A 644 32.04 33.64 -20.38
N ARG A 645 31.02 34.45 -20.08
CA ARG A 645 29.82 34.66 -20.90
C ARG A 645 29.78 36.13 -21.29
#